data_AF-Q4E0I5-F1
#
_entry.id   AF-Q4E0I5-F1
#
_cell.length_a   1.000
_cell.length_b   1.000
_cell.length_c   1.000
_cell.angle_alpha   90.00
_cell.angle_beta   90.00
_cell.angle_gamma   90.00
#
_symmetry.space_group_name_H-M   'P 1'
#
loop_
_entity.id
_entity.type
_entity.pdbx_description
1 polymer ?
#
loop_
_entity_poly.entity_id
_entity_poly.type
_entity_poly.pdbx_seq_one_letter_code
_entity_poly.pdbx_strand_id
1 'polypeptide(L)'
;MPGNQASAVPQGDIQRRARPESEGDTDQPAATRRRVEEVRQPQWTMSSTVKDILLEGSTNRTKMKLNDFLRNYVGEEWVVDTNENVTMQEFFQDPETFIQNKRLLRTITALPSYQLLEAINKLHHEGVFFLEQWRDYEGKNTITPFPKGKLNAVLTQVQRERREAEERLSREAEERLSREAEERLSREAEERLSREEEERRRRAQEMKFTIFTTIEDVLFRGGFRYKEMNLNDFLLLRFGGKGVVDTNENVLLEEFLKEPARYIHDAGVLGEIRATGAYARMQGAVREEMDKEEDIKKLQYNHVSTLLGWLVAAPEVKEIVHGITESFLDTALEEVRNSMRMSAAMKLEGLYESVYNARWSHLVEVPGGEGTGLEVKKGKSKQSWTYRAVGQTLEKDDGAEQSGAERLRLMVLTSDKGWPCSWNRKGVESTRDCYVNCEVDRVWQIVKKDLTAWFSSHGEAGFRPQRRVLTGTPGIGKSMNAGSYLLSQLLHCDAEKLPMVAYFIEDRKFLFDKTIKTVSTYMSDSSNASVVRSLSDRGMKGYIIYDVAEPDDAPSGDLAPRGWGMVLLSPPLERNYKEWVKRSDATKIVMNCPGESDVKAMCVWMRRHQPVREQAEYWQVVKGQMDEVGPIPRYIFDERKYDNWVQRCHKTVDEATSSVILQYTGLGCGESWDRMKVLYWLARVVRVRGENSGSEFFFNLPLSAHLGNKTLFKSAKLMQQHDFNLLISGLTDYLISENFGRCTVFAFLNGSFVRAIERRLRELRPSPQRQSHRCALAVYSQEHSARHHVLSPLERFSERIDLECGVLYVTEVENFPLVDGFFFLDSNPMTLVGLRMATAGAHHTTSSTVRQFTECLAAYFNGWEELSRDMSWEIIYMEHADSTPMNGWQGCDVVDSNNVSGADNNEIAAFWNEKVRQYQVSISSEDAPRRH
;
A
#
# COMPACT_ATOMS: atom_id res chain seq x y z
N MET A 1 16.59 45.67 26.39
CA MET A 1 17.48 46.69 25.80
C MET A 1 17.28 46.71 24.29
N PRO A 2 16.42 47.59 23.75
CA PRO A 2 16.13 47.68 22.31
C PRO A 2 16.80 48.92 21.68
N GLY A 3 17.09 48.88 20.37
CA GLY A 3 17.65 50.04 19.65
C GLY A 3 17.59 49.93 18.12
N ASN A 4 16.72 50.77 17.54
CA ASN A 4 16.80 51.47 16.25
C ASN A 4 16.42 50.79 14.91
N GLN A 5 15.12 50.94 14.60
CA GLN A 5 14.48 51.68 13.49
C GLN A 5 15.22 52.02 12.16
N ALA A 6 14.48 51.69 11.08
CA ALA A 6 14.08 52.49 9.91
C ALA A 6 15.02 52.63 8.69
N SER A 7 14.56 52.15 7.53
CA SER A 7 14.11 53.01 6.41
C SER A 7 13.50 52.18 5.26
N ALA A 8 12.59 52.81 4.51
CA ALA A 8 11.68 52.24 3.53
C ALA A 8 12.25 52.19 2.08
N VAL A 9 11.59 51.37 1.27
CA VAL A 9 11.75 51.01 -0.17
C VAL A 9 11.83 52.23 -1.13
N PRO A 10 12.27 52.06 -2.40
CA PRO A 10 11.28 51.84 -3.47
C PRO A 10 11.70 50.86 -4.59
N GLN A 11 10.69 50.36 -5.31
CA GLN A 11 10.78 49.57 -6.55
C GLN A 11 11.64 50.27 -7.61
N GLY A 12 12.45 49.49 -8.35
CA GLY A 12 13.21 49.95 -9.50
C GLY A 12 13.36 48.85 -10.54
N ASP A 13 12.88 49.16 -11.75
CA ASP A 13 12.93 48.38 -12.98
C ASP A 13 14.35 47.87 -13.32
N ILE A 14 14.45 46.60 -13.74
CA ILE A 14 15.61 46.13 -14.53
C ILE A 14 15.16 45.81 -15.95
N GLN A 15 15.68 46.65 -16.83
CA GLN A 15 15.53 46.72 -18.27
C GLN A 15 15.85 45.41 -19.00
N ARG A 16 15.06 45.16 -20.05
CA ARG A 16 15.45 44.39 -21.25
C ARG A 16 16.67 45.03 -21.93
N ARG A 17 17.70 44.23 -22.22
CA ARG A 17 18.66 44.36 -23.34
C ARG A 17 19.36 43.01 -23.47
N ALA A 18 19.19 42.25 -24.55
CA ALA A 18 19.74 42.42 -25.91
C ALA A 18 20.65 41.21 -26.15
N ARG A 19 20.18 40.27 -26.97
CA ARG A 19 20.94 39.10 -27.44
C ARG A 19 21.79 39.55 -28.64
N PRO A 20 23.07 39.16 -28.76
CA PRO A 20 23.90 39.53 -29.91
C PRO A 20 23.50 38.72 -31.14
N GLU A 21 23.36 39.40 -32.28
CA GLU A 21 23.42 38.83 -33.62
C GLU A 21 24.88 38.51 -33.95
N SER A 22 25.17 37.29 -34.39
CA SER A 22 26.35 36.98 -35.19
C SER A 22 26.02 35.83 -36.13
N GLU A 23 26.01 36.16 -37.41
CA GLU A 23 25.91 35.27 -38.57
C GLU A 23 27.06 34.25 -38.59
N GLY A 24 26.75 33.05 -39.07
CA GLY A 24 27.72 31.98 -39.31
C GLY A 24 27.04 30.82 -40.01
N ASP A 25 27.09 30.84 -41.34
CA ASP A 25 26.67 29.78 -42.26
C ASP A 25 27.12 28.38 -41.81
N THR A 26 26.19 27.45 -41.60
CA THR A 26 26.34 26.04 -42.03
C THR A 26 25.00 25.29 -41.99
N ASP A 27 24.57 24.83 -43.16
CA ASP A 27 23.68 23.70 -43.48
C ASP A 27 22.38 23.50 -42.65
N GLN A 28 21.30 24.08 -43.18
CA GLN A 28 19.91 23.77 -42.79
C GLN A 28 19.52 22.31 -43.17
N PRO A 29 18.96 21.52 -42.23
CA PRO A 29 18.36 20.23 -42.55
C PRO A 29 17.10 20.40 -43.40
N ALA A 30 16.90 19.49 -44.37
CA ALA A 30 15.88 19.52 -45.43
C ALA A 30 14.39 19.49 -44.99
N ALA A 31 14.07 19.63 -43.70
CA ALA A 31 12.73 19.42 -43.17
C ALA A 31 11.78 20.64 -43.28
N THR A 32 12.29 21.85 -43.52
CA THR A 32 11.47 23.09 -43.43
C THR A 32 10.98 23.65 -44.77
N ARG A 33 11.27 23.01 -45.92
CA ARG A 33 10.88 23.51 -47.26
C ARG A 33 9.63 22.91 -47.91
N ARG A 34 8.91 21.96 -47.29
CA ARG A 34 7.71 21.34 -47.91
C ARG A 34 6.36 22.01 -47.61
N ARG A 35 6.30 23.10 -46.84
CA ARG A 35 5.03 23.64 -46.31
C ARG A 35 4.31 24.69 -47.16
N VAL A 36 4.59 24.80 -48.46
CA VAL A 36 4.03 25.87 -49.33
C VAL A 36 3.35 25.37 -50.63
N GLU A 37 3.16 24.05 -50.83
CA GLU A 37 2.60 23.56 -52.11
C GLU A 37 1.60 22.38 -52.03
N GLU A 38 0.91 22.18 -50.90
CA GLU A 38 -0.26 21.29 -50.86
C GLU A 38 -1.50 22.00 -51.42
N VAL A 39 -1.76 21.73 -52.70
CA VAL A 39 -2.97 22.09 -53.45
C VAL A 39 -4.21 21.76 -52.61
N ARG A 40 -5.11 22.76 -52.48
CA ARG A 40 -6.37 22.76 -51.70
C ARG A 40 -7.29 21.55 -51.98
N GLN A 41 -6.95 20.35 -51.50
CA GLN A 41 -7.90 19.24 -51.39
C GLN A 41 -8.85 19.51 -50.21
N PRO A 42 -10.17 19.29 -50.35
CA PRO A 42 -11.10 19.38 -49.25
C PRO A 42 -10.69 18.41 -48.12
N GLN A 43 -10.45 18.94 -46.92
CA GLN A 43 -10.29 18.12 -45.73
C GLN A 43 -11.66 17.63 -45.25
N TRP A 44 -11.98 16.39 -45.59
CA TRP A 44 -13.19 15.73 -45.13
C TRP A 44 -13.05 15.30 -43.66
N THR A 45 -14.17 15.27 -42.95
CA THR A 45 -14.31 14.86 -41.56
C THR A 45 -15.45 13.85 -41.45
N MET A 46 -15.60 13.18 -40.29
CA MET A 46 -16.77 12.32 -40.05
C MET A 46 -18.11 13.07 -40.14
N SER A 47 -18.09 14.38 -39.87
CA SER A 47 -19.24 15.28 -40.00
C SER A 47 -19.43 15.87 -41.41
N SER A 48 -18.61 15.47 -42.39
CA SER A 48 -18.78 15.90 -43.78
C SER A 48 -20.01 15.23 -44.40
N THR A 49 -20.78 16.00 -45.17
CA THR A 49 -22.01 15.47 -45.76
C THR A 49 -21.69 14.55 -46.94
N VAL A 50 -22.45 13.46 -47.07
CA VAL A 50 -22.40 12.54 -48.21
C VAL A 50 -22.61 13.29 -49.52
N LYS A 51 -23.51 14.28 -49.51
CA LYS A 51 -23.78 15.14 -50.66
C LYS A 51 -22.54 15.91 -51.10
N ASP A 52 -21.83 16.56 -50.17
CA ASP A 52 -20.64 17.36 -50.50
C ASP A 52 -19.50 16.47 -51.00
N ILE A 53 -19.31 15.29 -50.39
CA ILE A 53 -18.31 14.31 -50.82
C ILE A 53 -18.62 13.79 -52.23
N LEU A 54 -19.86 13.40 -52.49
CA LEU A 54 -20.25 12.86 -53.80
C LEU A 54 -20.18 13.94 -54.89
N LEU A 55 -20.58 15.17 -54.58
CA LEU A 55 -20.58 16.30 -55.51
C LEU A 55 -19.27 17.10 -55.52
N GLU A 56 -18.22 16.63 -54.84
CA GLU A 56 -16.90 17.29 -54.83
C GLU A 56 -16.44 17.61 -56.25
N GLY A 57 -16.17 18.90 -56.51
CA GLY A 57 -15.74 19.43 -57.80
C GLY A 57 -16.86 19.65 -58.83
N SER A 58 -18.13 19.42 -58.48
CA SER A 58 -19.27 19.59 -59.39
C SER A 58 -20.16 20.77 -59.01
N THR A 59 -20.62 21.53 -60.00
CA THR A 59 -21.53 22.69 -59.86
C THR A 59 -23.01 22.29 -59.76
N ASN A 60 -23.32 21.02 -59.50
CA ASN A 60 -24.68 20.52 -59.58
C ASN A 60 -25.53 20.89 -58.38
N ARG A 61 -26.41 21.88 -58.58
CA ARG A 61 -27.54 22.15 -57.69
C ARG A 61 -28.41 20.89 -57.66
N THR A 62 -28.56 20.24 -56.51
CA THR A 62 -29.47 19.09 -56.28
C THR A 62 -30.95 19.34 -56.61
N LYS A 63 -31.28 20.51 -57.17
CA LYS A 63 -32.59 20.91 -57.69
C LYS A 63 -32.62 20.94 -59.23
N MET A 64 -31.67 20.29 -59.89
CA MET A 64 -31.58 20.21 -61.35
C MET A 64 -32.82 19.50 -61.92
N LYS A 65 -33.39 20.06 -62.99
CA LYS A 65 -34.47 19.40 -63.74
C LYS A 65 -33.89 18.38 -64.73
N LEU A 66 -34.71 17.42 -65.18
CA LEU A 66 -34.30 16.40 -66.13
C LEU A 66 -33.74 17.03 -67.43
N ASN A 67 -34.44 18.01 -68.00
CA ASN A 67 -33.99 18.71 -69.21
C ASN A 67 -32.65 19.47 -69.00
N ASP A 68 -32.40 20.01 -67.80
CA ASP A 68 -31.11 20.62 -67.47
C ASP A 68 -30.00 19.58 -67.40
N PHE A 69 -30.28 18.39 -66.82
CA PHE A 69 -29.33 17.28 -66.77
C PHE A 69 -28.99 16.79 -68.18
N LEU A 70 -30.00 16.58 -69.02
CA LEU A 70 -29.82 16.17 -70.41
C LEU A 70 -28.98 17.18 -71.20
N ARG A 71 -29.28 18.48 -71.05
CA ARG A 71 -28.52 19.55 -71.71
C ARG A 71 -27.06 19.61 -71.27
N ASN A 72 -26.78 19.38 -69.98
CA ASN A 72 -25.43 19.46 -69.43
C ASN A 72 -24.57 18.19 -69.67
N TYR A 73 -25.18 17.01 -69.76
CA TYR A 73 -24.44 15.74 -69.74
C TYR A 73 -24.66 14.81 -70.94
N VAL A 74 -25.69 15.05 -71.76
CA VAL A 74 -26.03 14.17 -72.89
C VAL A 74 -26.01 14.92 -74.22
N GLY A 75 -26.64 16.10 -74.27
CA GLY A 75 -26.73 16.94 -75.47
C GLY A 75 -28.12 17.53 -75.65
N GLU A 76 -28.19 18.69 -76.31
CA GLU A 76 -29.42 19.47 -76.49
C GLU A 76 -30.50 18.74 -77.32
N GLU A 77 -30.10 17.81 -78.20
CA GLU A 77 -30.99 16.99 -79.05
C GLU A 77 -31.96 16.10 -78.24
N TRP A 78 -31.62 15.75 -77.00
CA TRP A 78 -32.41 14.84 -76.18
C TRP A 78 -33.39 15.54 -75.24
N VAL A 79 -33.39 16.88 -75.23
CA VAL A 79 -34.31 17.69 -74.43
C VAL A 79 -35.71 17.57 -75.04
N VAL A 80 -36.70 17.21 -74.22
CA VAL A 80 -38.11 17.10 -74.66
C VAL A 80 -38.92 18.14 -73.91
N ASP A 81 -39.65 19.00 -74.63
CA ASP A 81 -40.44 20.08 -74.03
C ASP A 81 -41.43 19.57 -72.97
N THR A 82 -41.97 18.36 -73.14
CA THR A 82 -42.89 17.75 -72.15
C THR A 82 -42.24 17.46 -70.80
N ASN A 83 -40.91 17.36 -70.73
CA ASN A 83 -40.16 17.08 -69.50
C ASN A 83 -39.61 18.35 -68.82
N GLU A 84 -40.01 19.54 -69.26
CA GLU A 84 -39.46 20.83 -68.78
C GLU A 84 -39.62 21.04 -67.26
N ASN A 85 -40.63 20.44 -66.64
CA ASN A 85 -40.89 20.55 -65.20
C ASN A 85 -40.51 19.31 -64.38
N VAL A 86 -40.00 18.26 -65.03
CA VAL A 86 -39.64 17.02 -64.35
C VAL A 86 -38.35 17.24 -63.57
N THR A 87 -38.40 17.02 -62.25
CA THR A 87 -37.21 17.06 -61.40
C THR A 87 -36.40 15.77 -61.52
N MET A 88 -35.09 15.81 -61.28
CA MET A 88 -34.30 14.57 -61.22
C MET A 88 -34.84 13.58 -60.16
N GLN A 89 -35.44 14.08 -59.09
CA GLN A 89 -36.06 13.25 -58.04
C GLN A 89 -37.26 12.45 -58.57
N GLU A 90 -38.14 13.06 -59.36
CA GLU A 90 -39.23 12.36 -60.04
C GLU A 90 -38.68 11.38 -61.08
N PHE A 91 -37.65 11.76 -61.83
CA PHE A 91 -37.01 10.88 -62.80
C PHE A 91 -36.38 9.64 -62.17
N PHE A 92 -35.83 9.70 -60.95
CA PHE A 92 -35.27 8.52 -60.28
C PHE A 92 -36.33 7.48 -59.87
N GLN A 93 -37.59 7.87 -59.69
CA GLN A 93 -38.66 6.94 -59.29
C GLN A 93 -39.06 6.01 -60.43
N ASP A 94 -39.18 6.56 -61.64
CA ASP A 94 -39.52 5.79 -62.84
C ASP A 94 -38.93 6.44 -64.11
N PRO A 95 -37.65 6.16 -64.41
CA PRO A 95 -36.98 6.74 -65.57
C PRO A 95 -37.62 6.37 -66.91
N GLU A 96 -38.25 5.19 -67.00
CA GLU A 96 -38.85 4.67 -68.24
C GLU A 96 -40.10 5.46 -68.64
N THR A 97 -40.81 6.04 -67.66
CA THR A 97 -41.96 6.92 -67.90
C THR A 97 -41.58 8.20 -68.66
N PHE A 98 -40.38 8.75 -68.42
CA PHE A 98 -39.93 10.00 -69.05
C PHE A 98 -39.05 9.78 -70.28
N ILE A 99 -38.34 8.66 -70.34
CA ILE A 99 -37.43 8.31 -71.45
C ILE A 99 -37.69 6.86 -71.89
N GLN A 100 -38.50 6.72 -72.94
CA GLN A 100 -38.82 5.41 -73.53
C GLN A 100 -37.68 4.81 -74.37
N ASN A 101 -36.70 5.64 -74.79
CA ASN A 101 -35.56 5.18 -75.56
C ASN A 101 -34.58 4.41 -74.65
N LYS A 102 -34.67 3.08 -74.67
CA LYS A 102 -33.83 2.18 -73.86
C LYS A 102 -32.33 2.39 -74.06
N ARG A 103 -31.88 2.81 -75.25
CA ARG A 103 -30.45 3.10 -75.51
C ARG A 103 -30.04 4.38 -74.79
N LEU A 104 -30.86 5.43 -74.88
CA LEU A 104 -30.63 6.69 -74.18
C LEU A 104 -30.65 6.49 -72.66
N LEU A 105 -31.60 5.72 -72.14
CA LEU A 105 -31.69 5.46 -70.70
C LEU A 105 -30.46 4.69 -70.17
N ARG A 106 -29.94 3.74 -70.95
CA ARG A 106 -28.65 3.08 -70.64
C ARG A 106 -27.48 4.07 -70.67
N THR A 107 -27.45 4.99 -71.63
CA THR A 107 -26.44 6.04 -71.67
C THR A 107 -26.52 6.92 -70.42
N ILE A 108 -27.72 7.36 -70.03
CA ILE A 108 -27.94 8.23 -68.88
C ILE A 108 -27.55 7.53 -67.57
N THR A 109 -28.02 6.31 -67.34
CA THR A 109 -27.73 5.54 -66.11
C THR A 109 -26.26 5.13 -65.99
N ALA A 110 -25.54 5.08 -67.12
CA ALA A 110 -24.09 4.88 -67.15
C ALA A 110 -23.28 6.16 -66.85
N LEU A 111 -23.88 7.36 -66.88
CA LEU A 111 -23.16 8.60 -66.60
C LEU A 111 -22.79 8.68 -65.11
N PRO A 112 -21.51 8.99 -64.77
CA PRO A 112 -21.09 9.22 -63.39
C PRO A 112 -21.96 10.27 -62.67
N SER A 113 -22.31 11.36 -63.36
CA SER A 113 -23.18 12.42 -62.81
C SER A 113 -24.57 11.91 -62.42
N TYR A 114 -25.15 11.00 -63.19
CA TYR A 114 -26.44 10.39 -62.86
C TYR A 114 -26.31 9.50 -61.62
N GLN A 115 -25.30 8.61 -61.61
CA GLN A 115 -25.05 7.69 -60.50
C GLN A 115 -24.82 8.41 -59.18
N LEU A 116 -24.10 9.54 -59.19
CA LEU A 116 -23.91 10.38 -58.00
C LEU A 116 -25.23 10.97 -57.49
N LEU A 117 -26.05 11.56 -58.38
CA LEU A 117 -27.34 12.15 -57.99
C LEU A 117 -28.34 11.09 -57.50
N GLU A 118 -28.38 9.93 -58.16
CA GLU A 118 -29.20 8.79 -57.76
C GLU A 118 -28.80 8.29 -56.35
N ALA A 119 -27.50 8.14 -56.10
CA ALA A 119 -26.99 7.72 -54.79
C ALA A 119 -27.30 8.74 -53.69
N ILE A 120 -27.18 10.04 -53.96
CA ILE A 120 -27.57 11.10 -53.01
C ILE A 120 -29.05 10.98 -52.66
N ASN A 121 -29.92 10.77 -53.66
CA ASN A 121 -31.36 10.64 -53.43
C ASN A 121 -31.68 9.40 -52.60
N LYS A 122 -31.10 8.24 -52.94
CA LYS A 122 -31.29 6.98 -52.18
C LYS A 122 -30.80 7.11 -50.74
N LEU A 123 -29.57 7.56 -50.53
CA LEU A 123 -28.98 7.71 -49.19
C LEU A 123 -29.75 8.71 -48.32
N HIS A 124 -30.25 9.80 -48.92
CA HIS A 124 -31.10 10.76 -48.21
C HIS A 124 -32.44 10.16 -47.79
N HIS A 125 -33.05 9.29 -48.60
CA HIS A 125 -34.27 8.56 -48.24
C HIS A 125 -34.02 7.49 -47.16
N GLU A 126 -32.81 6.93 -47.10
CA GLU A 126 -32.41 5.96 -46.08
C GLU A 126 -31.78 6.58 -44.82
N GLY A 127 -31.76 7.92 -44.72
CA GLY A 127 -31.30 8.63 -43.52
C GLY A 127 -29.78 8.77 -43.38
N VAL A 128 -29.02 8.55 -44.45
CA VAL A 128 -27.55 8.64 -44.47
C VAL A 128 -27.10 9.99 -45.06
N PHE A 129 -26.86 10.97 -44.17
CA PHE A 129 -26.50 12.34 -44.54
C PHE A 129 -25.01 12.64 -44.37
N PHE A 130 -24.35 12.00 -43.40
CA PHE A 130 -22.96 12.25 -43.03
C PHE A 130 -22.06 11.04 -43.25
N LEU A 131 -20.75 11.27 -43.40
CA LEU A 131 -19.77 10.21 -43.56
C LEU A 131 -19.73 9.24 -42.36
N GLU A 132 -20.00 9.74 -41.15
CA GLU A 132 -20.16 8.92 -39.95
C GLU A 132 -21.32 7.91 -40.08
N GLN A 133 -22.46 8.35 -40.63
CA GLN A 133 -23.60 7.46 -40.86
C GLN A 133 -23.29 6.47 -41.99
N TRP A 134 -22.58 6.91 -43.03
CA TRP A 134 -22.10 5.99 -44.06
C TRP A 134 -21.16 4.92 -43.51
N ARG A 135 -20.33 5.20 -42.50
CA ARG A 135 -19.47 4.19 -41.86
C ARG A 135 -20.28 3.00 -41.37
N ASP A 136 -21.40 3.26 -40.70
CA ASP A 136 -22.20 2.25 -39.99
C ASP A 136 -23.40 1.73 -40.81
N TYR A 137 -23.64 2.32 -42.00
CA TYR A 137 -24.74 1.95 -42.88
C TYR A 137 -24.56 0.54 -43.49
N GLU A 138 -25.50 -0.37 -43.25
CA GLU A 138 -25.47 -1.76 -43.73
C GLU A 138 -25.85 -1.89 -45.21
N GLY A 139 -26.69 -0.98 -45.73
CA GLY A 139 -27.23 -1.01 -47.10
C GLY A 139 -26.25 -0.64 -48.21
N LYS A 140 -24.93 -0.56 -47.95
CA LYS A 140 -23.91 -0.14 -48.94
C LYS A 140 -23.90 -0.91 -50.25
N ASN A 141 -24.51 -2.09 -50.31
CA ASN A 141 -24.61 -2.93 -51.51
C ASN A 141 -25.75 -2.48 -52.46
N THR A 142 -26.67 -1.61 -52.02
CA THR A 142 -27.75 -1.04 -52.87
C THR A 142 -27.27 0.15 -53.71
N ILE A 143 -26.15 0.76 -53.31
CA ILE A 143 -25.55 1.91 -53.99
C ILE A 143 -24.66 1.44 -55.14
N THR A 144 -24.74 2.13 -56.28
CA THR A 144 -23.90 1.85 -57.45
C THR A 144 -22.41 1.91 -57.09
N PRO A 145 -21.54 1.11 -57.75
CA PRO A 145 -20.14 0.98 -57.35
C PRO A 145 -19.36 2.30 -57.34
N PHE A 146 -19.69 3.24 -58.23
CA PHE A 146 -18.96 4.50 -58.37
C PHE A 146 -19.16 5.45 -57.17
N PRO A 147 -20.38 5.85 -56.76
CA PRO A 147 -20.61 6.62 -55.53
C PRO A 147 -20.10 5.91 -54.27
N LYS A 148 -20.33 4.59 -54.16
CA LYS A 148 -19.83 3.77 -53.04
C LYS A 148 -18.30 3.85 -52.94
N GLY A 149 -17.61 3.75 -54.07
CA GLY A 149 -16.15 3.87 -54.15
C GLY A 149 -15.66 5.24 -53.68
N LYS A 150 -16.33 6.33 -54.08
CA LYS A 150 -15.97 7.70 -53.68
C LYS A 150 -16.13 7.91 -52.16
N LEU A 151 -17.26 7.48 -51.58
CA LEU A 151 -17.48 7.56 -50.12
C LEU A 151 -16.51 6.70 -49.32
N ASN A 152 -16.23 5.48 -49.76
CA ASN A 152 -15.27 4.60 -49.09
C ASN A 152 -13.83 5.11 -49.17
N ALA A 153 -13.44 5.73 -50.29
CA ALA A 153 -12.13 6.35 -50.44
C ALA A 153 -11.94 7.49 -49.42
N VAL A 154 -12.96 8.36 -49.29
CA VAL A 154 -12.93 9.44 -48.29
C VAL A 154 -12.97 8.90 -46.87
N LEU A 155 -13.82 7.91 -46.56
CA LEU A 155 -13.85 7.28 -45.23
C LEU A 155 -12.48 6.71 -44.84
N THR A 156 -11.81 6.03 -45.78
CA THR A 156 -10.48 5.45 -45.56
C THR A 156 -9.42 6.54 -45.35
N GLN A 157 -9.49 7.64 -46.10
CA GLN A 157 -8.61 8.78 -45.93
C GLN A 157 -8.78 9.42 -44.54
N VAL A 158 -10.02 9.75 -44.14
CA VAL A 158 -10.32 10.35 -42.83
C VAL A 158 -9.86 9.46 -41.67
N GLN A 159 -10.07 8.14 -41.77
CA GLN A 159 -9.60 7.20 -40.74
C GLN A 159 -8.07 7.08 -40.68
N ARG A 160 -7.36 7.22 -41.81
CA ARG A 160 -5.90 7.21 -41.85
C ARG A 160 -5.32 8.50 -41.27
N GLU A 161 -5.83 9.65 -41.69
CA GLU A 161 -5.42 10.96 -41.15
C GLU A 161 -5.66 11.06 -39.64
N ARG A 162 -6.77 10.50 -39.14
CA ARG A 162 -7.05 10.39 -37.71
C ARG A 162 -6.00 9.54 -36.98
N ARG A 163 -5.68 8.34 -37.50
CA ARG A 163 -4.63 7.48 -36.91
C ARG A 163 -3.27 8.15 -36.91
N GLU A 164 -2.89 8.80 -38.02
CA GLU A 164 -1.62 9.54 -38.11
C GLU A 164 -1.57 10.76 -37.19
N ALA A 165 -2.70 11.41 -36.92
CA ALA A 165 -2.80 12.50 -35.94
C ALA A 165 -2.71 11.97 -34.49
N GLU A 166 -3.41 10.87 -34.18
CA GLU A 166 -3.34 10.20 -32.88
C GLU A 166 -1.92 9.69 -32.59
N GLU A 167 -1.24 9.09 -33.57
CA GLU A 167 0.17 8.67 -33.46
C GLU A 167 1.13 9.86 -33.28
N ARG A 168 0.92 10.97 -33.99
CA ARG A 168 1.74 12.19 -33.82
C ARG A 168 1.57 12.77 -32.42
N LEU A 169 0.34 12.85 -31.91
CA LEU A 169 0.07 13.28 -30.54
C LEU A 169 0.69 12.31 -29.52
N SER A 170 0.66 11.00 -29.77
CA SER A 170 1.31 10.00 -28.92
C SER A 170 2.83 10.19 -28.90
N ARG A 171 3.48 10.37 -30.06
CA ARG A 171 4.93 10.62 -30.15
C ARG A 171 5.34 11.94 -29.51
N GLU A 172 4.58 13.02 -29.72
CA GLU A 172 4.83 14.32 -29.07
C GLU A 172 4.64 14.24 -27.55
N ALA A 173 3.66 13.48 -27.07
CA ALA A 173 3.46 13.23 -25.65
C ALA A 173 4.61 12.38 -25.06
N GLU A 174 5.06 11.35 -25.76
CA GLU A 174 6.23 10.54 -25.38
C GLU A 174 7.52 11.38 -25.35
N GLU A 175 7.77 12.22 -26.36
CA GLU A 175 8.93 13.13 -26.37
C GLU A 175 8.85 14.16 -25.24
N ARG A 176 7.67 14.71 -24.93
CA ARG A 176 7.48 15.61 -23.78
C ARG A 176 7.74 14.89 -22.47
N LEU A 177 7.21 13.69 -22.29
CA LEU A 177 7.45 12.85 -21.12
C LEU A 177 8.94 12.49 -21.00
N SER A 178 9.62 12.22 -22.11
CA SER A 178 11.07 11.94 -22.12
C SER A 178 11.89 13.17 -21.73
N ARG A 179 11.59 14.37 -22.27
CA ARG A 179 12.26 15.62 -21.88
C ARG A 179 12.00 15.98 -20.42
N GLU A 180 10.76 15.84 -19.96
CA GLU A 180 10.39 16.04 -18.55
C GLU A 180 11.09 15.03 -17.63
N ALA A 181 11.27 13.78 -18.07
CA ALA A 181 12.03 12.78 -17.34
C ALA A 181 13.53 13.11 -17.28
N GLU A 182 14.15 13.55 -18.37
CA GLU A 182 15.55 13.98 -18.39
C GLU A 182 15.79 15.22 -17.52
N GLU A 183 14.94 16.24 -17.62
CA GLU A 183 15.00 17.42 -16.74
C GLU A 183 14.79 17.05 -15.28
N ARG A 184 13.87 16.13 -15.00
CA ARG A 184 13.61 15.64 -13.64
C ARG A 184 14.80 14.84 -13.10
N LEU A 185 15.44 14.00 -13.92
CA LEU A 185 16.66 13.29 -13.55
C LEU A 185 17.82 14.26 -13.27
N SER A 186 17.98 15.31 -14.09
CA SER A 186 18.98 16.36 -13.86
C SER A 186 18.71 17.12 -12.55
N ARG A 187 17.46 17.53 -12.29
CA ARG A 187 17.09 18.20 -11.03
C ARG A 187 17.23 17.26 -9.83
N GLU A 188 16.86 15.99 -9.96
CA GLU A 188 17.04 14.99 -8.90
C GLU A 188 18.52 14.71 -8.63
N ALA A 189 19.40 14.74 -9.63
CA ALA A 189 20.85 14.61 -9.45
C ALA A 189 21.45 15.84 -8.75
N GLU A 190 21.08 17.05 -9.16
CA GLU A 190 21.47 18.31 -8.50
C GLU A 190 20.96 18.35 -7.05
N GLU A 191 19.70 17.99 -6.80
CA GLU A 191 19.13 17.91 -5.46
C GLU A 191 19.79 16.83 -4.61
N ARG A 192 20.10 15.65 -5.18
CA ARG A 192 20.81 14.59 -4.46
C ARG A 192 22.19 15.04 -4.04
N LEU A 193 22.98 15.63 -4.94
CA LEU A 193 24.31 16.15 -4.63
C LEU A 193 24.24 17.31 -3.63
N SER A 194 23.28 18.22 -3.77
CA SER A 194 23.08 19.32 -2.81
C SER A 194 22.64 18.81 -1.43
N ARG A 195 21.73 17.83 -1.38
CA ARG A 195 21.33 17.19 -0.11
C ARG A 195 22.48 16.42 0.50
N GLU A 196 23.28 15.72 -0.30
CA GLU A 196 24.48 15.03 0.17
C GLU A 196 25.54 16.01 0.69
N GLU A 197 25.77 17.14 0.01
CA GLU A 197 26.68 18.19 0.47
C GLU A 197 26.15 18.82 1.77
N GLU A 198 24.85 19.12 1.85
CA GLU A 198 24.22 19.70 3.05
C GLU A 198 24.18 18.71 4.21
N GLU A 199 23.86 17.43 3.96
CA GLU A 199 23.82 16.38 4.96
C GLU A 199 25.23 16.04 5.45
N ARG A 200 26.24 15.98 4.57
CA ARG A 200 27.63 15.85 5.01
C ARG A 200 28.12 17.11 5.73
N ARG A 201 27.70 18.32 5.33
CA ARG A 201 27.96 19.55 6.11
C ARG A 201 27.29 19.54 7.48
N ARG A 202 26.05 19.02 7.59
CA ARG A 202 25.36 18.85 8.87
C ARG A 202 26.07 17.80 9.71
N ARG A 203 26.40 16.63 9.15
CA ARG A 203 27.19 15.60 9.83
C ARG A 203 28.56 16.13 10.25
N ALA A 204 29.18 16.99 9.46
CA ALA A 204 30.43 17.66 9.80
C ALA A 204 30.22 18.64 10.96
N GLN A 205 29.24 19.54 10.88
CA GLN A 205 28.91 20.46 11.98
C GLN A 205 28.50 19.74 13.27
N GLU A 206 27.88 18.57 13.15
CA GLU A 206 27.47 17.71 14.27
C GLU A 206 28.56 16.70 14.69
N MET A 207 29.67 16.60 13.94
CA MET A 207 30.74 15.66 14.25
C MET A 207 31.37 16.05 15.58
N LYS A 208 31.07 15.25 16.60
CA LYS A 208 31.68 15.39 17.93
C LYS A 208 32.96 14.59 17.98
N PHE A 209 34.04 15.28 18.30
CA PHE A 209 35.32 14.64 18.51
C PHE A 209 35.34 13.85 19.83
N THR A 210 36.15 12.80 19.84
CA THR A 210 36.59 12.06 21.03
C THR A 210 38.10 12.11 21.13
N ILE A 211 38.68 11.79 22.29
CA ILE A 211 40.15 11.80 22.46
C ILE A 211 40.88 10.85 21.49
N PHE A 212 40.19 9.86 20.94
CA PHE A 212 40.72 8.90 19.97
C PHE A 212 40.47 9.28 18.51
N THR A 213 39.84 10.44 18.25
CA THR A 213 39.56 10.89 16.87
C THR A 213 40.87 11.18 16.15
N THR A 214 40.98 10.76 14.89
CA THR A 214 42.20 10.95 14.10
C THR A 214 42.39 12.41 13.74
N ILE A 215 43.64 12.85 13.56
CA ILE A 215 43.94 14.23 13.16
C ILE A 215 43.28 14.58 11.82
N GLU A 216 43.23 13.63 10.88
CA GLU A 216 42.54 13.77 9.60
C GLU A 216 41.04 14.06 9.80
N ASP A 217 40.36 13.26 10.63
CA ASP A 217 38.96 13.47 10.96
C ASP A 217 38.71 14.82 11.62
N VAL A 218 39.65 15.33 12.43
CA VAL A 218 39.51 16.65 13.06
C VAL A 218 39.65 17.79 12.06
N LEU A 219 40.65 17.73 11.18
CA LEU A 219 40.95 18.82 10.23
C LEU A 219 39.96 18.92 9.07
N PHE A 220 39.38 17.79 8.67
CA PHE A 220 38.33 17.74 7.65
C PHE A 220 36.92 17.70 8.25
N ARG A 221 36.77 17.35 9.53
CA ARG A 221 35.49 17.26 10.27
C ARG A 221 34.47 16.38 9.54
N GLY A 222 34.91 15.30 8.88
CA GLY A 222 34.06 14.48 8.01
C GLY A 222 33.45 15.23 6.82
N GLY A 223 33.95 16.44 6.53
CA GLY A 223 33.54 17.29 5.44
C GLY A 223 33.92 16.72 4.08
N PHE A 224 33.25 17.23 3.06
CA PHE A 224 33.51 16.87 1.67
C PHE A 224 34.92 17.33 1.27
N ARG A 225 35.78 16.39 0.84
CA ARG A 225 37.09 16.71 0.27
C ARG A 225 36.90 17.16 -1.19
N TYR A 226 36.89 18.46 -1.42
CA TYR A 226 36.72 19.02 -2.76
C TYR A 226 37.80 18.54 -3.72
N LYS A 227 39.02 18.26 -3.26
CA LYS A 227 40.09 17.74 -4.10
C LYS A 227 39.77 16.37 -4.71
N GLU A 228 38.94 15.56 -4.03
CA GLU A 228 38.49 14.22 -4.45
C GLU A 228 37.19 14.27 -5.27
N MET A 229 36.63 15.46 -5.49
CA MET A 229 35.45 15.62 -6.35
C MET A 229 35.83 15.35 -7.81
N ASN A 230 34.94 14.66 -8.52
CA ASN A 230 35.08 14.46 -9.95
C ASN A 230 34.94 15.79 -10.72
N LEU A 231 35.73 15.97 -11.77
CA LEU A 231 35.64 17.13 -12.65
C LEU A 231 34.25 17.25 -13.28
N ASN A 232 33.65 16.14 -13.75
CA ASN A 232 32.32 16.18 -14.35
C ASN A 232 31.25 16.55 -13.33
N ASP A 233 31.35 16.05 -12.09
CA ASP A 233 30.44 16.46 -11.00
C ASP A 233 30.58 17.96 -10.69
N PHE A 234 31.81 18.49 -10.68
CA PHE A 234 32.04 19.91 -10.47
C PHE A 234 31.46 20.78 -11.60
N LEU A 235 31.65 20.35 -12.84
CA LEU A 235 31.12 21.02 -14.03
C LEU A 235 29.59 20.96 -14.09
N LEU A 236 29.01 19.81 -13.72
CA LEU A 236 27.56 19.65 -13.59
C LEU A 236 27.01 20.60 -12.51
N LEU A 237 27.59 20.56 -11.30
CA LEU A 237 27.11 21.29 -10.13
C LEU A 237 27.26 22.82 -10.25
N ARG A 238 28.31 23.33 -10.91
CA ARG A 238 28.62 24.77 -10.95
C ARG A 238 28.39 25.41 -12.31
N PHE A 239 28.34 24.62 -13.38
CA PHE A 239 28.27 25.11 -14.76
C PHE A 239 27.17 24.43 -15.60
N GLY A 240 26.24 23.68 -14.99
CA GLY A 240 25.08 23.10 -15.68
C GLY A 240 25.45 22.06 -16.74
N GLY A 241 26.57 21.38 -16.56
CA GLY A 241 27.10 20.38 -17.50
C GLY A 241 27.96 20.98 -18.62
N LYS A 242 28.17 22.30 -18.65
CA LYS A 242 29.03 22.94 -19.66
C LYS A 242 30.48 22.48 -19.47
N GLY A 243 31.03 21.81 -20.48
CA GLY A 243 32.40 21.25 -20.47
C GLY A 243 32.49 19.80 -19.99
N VAL A 244 31.38 19.16 -19.61
CA VAL A 244 31.35 17.72 -19.31
C VAL A 244 31.64 16.94 -20.58
N VAL A 245 32.63 16.06 -20.50
CA VAL A 245 32.99 15.11 -21.55
C VAL A 245 33.28 13.76 -20.90
N ASP A 246 32.96 12.67 -21.59
CA ASP A 246 33.11 11.30 -21.07
C ASP A 246 34.56 11.01 -20.62
N THR A 247 35.55 11.62 -21.27
CA THR A 247 36.97 11.46 -20.91
C THR A 247 37.35 12.03 -19.55
N ASN A 248 36.50 12.87 -18.95
CA ASN A 248 36.74 13.52 -17.66
C ASN A 248 36.12 12.76 -16.47
N GLU A 249 35.40 11.65 -16.71
CA GLU A 249 34.64 10.90 -15.70
C GLU A 249 35.45 10.35 -14.52
N ASN A 250 36.78 10.39 -14.54
CA ASN A 250 37.64 9.94 -13.44
C ASN A 250 38.71 10.96 -13.04
N VAL A 251 38.63 12.20 -13.54
CA VAL A 251 39.61 13.24 -13.23
C VAL A 251 39.19 13.92 -11.94
N LEU A 252 40.05 13.86 -10.93
CA LEU A 252 39.83 14.56 -9.65
C LEU A 252 40.13 16.05 -9.81
N LEU A 253 39.46 16.91 -9.03
CA LEU A 253 39.70 18.35 -9.04
C LEU A 253 41.16 18.72 -8.72
N GLU A 254 41.84 17.95 -7.85
CA GLU A 254 43.27 18.16 -7.58
C GLU A 254 44.12 18.08 -8.86
N GLU A 255 43.85 17.10 -9.71
CA GLU A 255 44.56 16.89 -10.97
C GLU A 255 44.15 17.91 -12.03
N PHE A 256 42.87 18.24 -12.10
CA PHE A 256 42.36 19.26 -13.01
C PHE A 256 42.98 20.64 -12.74
N LEU A 257 43.06 21.05 -11.47
CA LEU A 257 43.54 22.38 -11.09
C LEU A 257 45.05 22.57 -11.30
N LYS A 258 45.83 21.48 -11.42
CA LYS A 258 47.26 21.54 -11.79
C LYS A 258 47.44 22.03 -13.22
N GLU A 259 46.64 21.54 -14.16
CA GLU A 259 46.73 21.92 -15.57
C GLU A 259 45.35 21.89 -16.27
N PRO A 260 44.47 22.89 -16.03
CA PRO A 260 43.08 22.84 -16.52
C PRO A 260 42.93 22.72 -18.04
N ALA A 261 43.88 23.29 -18.79
CA ALA A 261 43.92 23.26 -20.26
C ALA A 261 44.13 21.85 -20.84
N ARG A 262 44.57 20.90 -20.00
CA ARG A 262 44.75 19.50 -20.38
C ARG A 262 43.42 18.73 -20.46
N TYR A 263 42.40 19.16 -19.72
CA TYR A 263 41.11 18.44 -19.61
C TYR A 263 39.94 19.17 -20.27
N ILE A 264 40.06 20.51 -20.42
CA ILE A 264 39.12 21.32 -21.17
C ILE A 264 39.88 21.97 -22.33
N HIS A 265 39.81 21.33 -23.50
CA HIS A 265 40.53 21.75 -24.70
C HIS A 265 39.93 23.00 -25.37
N ASP A 266 38.63 23.24 -25.18
CA ASP A 266 37.98 24.46 -25.64
C ASP A 266 38.43 25.64 -24.80
N ALA A 267 39.32 26.45 -25.37
CA ALA A 267 39.88 27.62 -24.70
C ALA A 267 38.82 28.68 -24.33
N GLY A 268 37.71 28.76 -25.08
CA GLY A 268 36.59 29.65 -24.78
C GLY A 268 35.84 29.18 -23.53
N VAL A 269 35.45 27.91 -23.49
CA VAL A 269 34.77 27.30 -22.33
C VAL A 269 35.66 27.38 -21.08
N LEU A 270 36.95 27.05 -21.20
CA LEU A 270 37.88 27.14 -20.07
C LEU A 270 38.08 28.60 -19.60
N GLY A 271 38.12 29.55 -20.54
CA GLY A 271 38.21 30.98 -20.24
C GLY A 271 37.00 31.48 -19.44
N GLU A 272 35.79 31.09 -19.85
CA GLU A 272 34.57 31.41 -19.12
C GLU A 272 34.54 30.79 -17.72
N ILE A 273 34.91 29.51 -17.59
CA ILE A 273 34.97 28.81 -16.31
C ILE A 273 35.93 29.52 -15.35
N ARG A 274 37.14 29.85 -15.81
CA ARG A 274 38.18 30.53 -14.99
C ARG A 274 37.77 31.95 -14.58
N ALA A 275 36.95 32.63 -15.39
CA ALA A 275 36.44 33.97 -15.05
C ALA A 275 35.40 33.94 -13.92
N THR A 276 34.85 32.78 -13.57
CA THR A 276 33.84 32.69 -12.50
C THR A 276 34.44 32.70 -11.10
N GLY A 277 33.76 33.38 -10.17
CA GLY A 277 34.10 33.31 -8.75
C GLY A 277 33.93 31.90 -8.15
N ALA A 278 33.15 31.02 -8.79
CA ALA A 278 33.00 29.63 -8.38
C ALA A 278 34.30 28.84 -8.56
N TYR A 279 34.98 29.01 -9.70
CA TYR A 279 36.28 28.41 -9.96
C TYR A 279 37.34 28.89 -8.96
N ALA A 280 37.43 30.21 -8.71
CA ALA A 280 38.40 30.77 -7.77
C ALA A 280 38.20 30.25 -6.32
N ARG A 281 36.95 30.15 -5.85
CA ARG A 281 36.64 29.58 -4.53
C ARG A 281 37.04 28.11 -4.44
N MET A 282 36.74 27.34 -5.48
CA MET A 282 37.08 25.92 -5.52
C MET A 282 38.59 25.71 -5.52
N GLN A 283 39.33 26.49 -6.31
CA GLN A 283 40.78 26.46 -6.32
C GLN A 283 41.40 26.80 -4.95
N GLY A 284 40.82 27.77 -4.24
CA GLY A 284 41.21 28.10 -2.87
C GLY A 284 40.98 26.93 -1.90
N ALA A 285 39.77 26.34 -1.92
CA ALA A 285 39.41 25.22 -1.06
C ALA A 285 40.33 24.00 -1.27
N VAL A 286 40.60 23.62 -2.53
CA VAL A 286 41.51 22.49 -2.83
C VAL A 286 42.93 22.77 -2.33
N ARG A 287 43.41 24.02 -2.42
CA ARG A 287 44.74 24.38 -1.89
C ARG A 287 44.79 24.28 -0.36
N GLU A 288 43.78 24.78 0.34
CA GLU A 288 43.68 24.65 1.80
C GLU A 288 43.64 23.17 2.24
N GLU A 289 42.96 22.30 1.49
CA GLU A 289 42.95 20.86 1.75
C GLU A 289 44.34 20.23 1.58
N MET A 290 45.10 20.65 0.56
CA MET A 290 46.47 20.18 0.35
C MET A 290 47.42 20.61 1.48
N ASP A 291 47.31 21.86 1.97
CA ASP A 291 48.12 22.36 3.08
C ASP A 291 47.84 21.58 4.38
N LYS A 292 46.57 21.24 4.65
CA LYS A 292 46.17 20.38 5.78
C LYS A 292 46.76 18.98 5.68
N GLU A 293 46.76 18.37 4.49
CA GLU A 293 47.37 17.04 4.30
C GLU A 293 48.88 17.04 4.51
N GLU A 294 49.56 18.14 4.15
CA GLU A 294 50.98 18.29 4.43
C GLU A 294 51.24 18.29 5.95
N ASP A 295 50.43 19.03 6.71
CA ASP A 295 50.52 19.04 8.17
C ASP A 295 50.18 17.68 8.81
N ILE A 296 49.18 16.96 8.27
CA ILE A 296 48.88 15.58 8.69
C ILE A 296 50.09 14.68 8.48
N LYS A 297 50.74 14.74 7.31
CA LYS A 297 51.94 13.95 7.02
C LYS A 297 53.08 14.29 7.98
N LYS A 298 53.30 15.57 8.28
CA LYS A 298 54.30 16.01 9.28
C LYS A 298 54.00 15.46 10.67
N LEU A 299 52.74 15.47 11.11
CA LEU A 299 52.33 14.92 12.42
C LEU A 299 52.46 13.39 12.48
N GLN A 300 52.06 12.69 11.41
CA GLN A 300 52.21 11.25 11.30
C GLN A 300 53.68 10.82 11.35
N TYR A 301 54.58 11.58 10.72
CA TYR A 301 56.03 11.35 10.80
C TYR A 301 56.56 11.46 12.24
N ASN A 302 55.94 12.32 13.06
CA ASN A 302 56.24 12.48 14.49
C ASN A 302 55.35 11.61 15.41
N HIS A 303 54.70 10.56 14.88
CA HIS A 303 53.84 9.62 15.60
C HIS A 303 52.59 10.24 16.27
N VAL A 304 52.15 11.42 15.80
CA VAL A 304 50.92 12.08 16.25
C VAL A 304 49.82 11.83 15.22
N SER A 305 48.95 10.85 15.50
CA SER A 305 47.85 10.46 14.59
C SER A 305 46.44 10.71 15.14
N THR A 306 46.31 11.04 16.43
CA THR A 306 45.03 11.26 17.11
C THR A 306 45.08 12.50 18.00
N LEU A 307 43.91 13.00 18.42
CA LEU A 307 43.82 14.07 19.43
C LEU A 307 44.54 13.73 20.73
N LEU A 308 44.55 12.45 21.16
CA LEU A 308 45.36 12.00 22.29
C LEU A 308 46.85 12.24 22.03
N GLY A 309 47.33 11.85 20.84
CA GLY A 309 48.70 12.11 20.41
C GLY A 309 49.04 13.59 20.41
N TRP A 310 48.13 14.43 19.93
CA TRP A 310 48.29 15.89 19.91
C TRP A 310 48.31 16.50 21.32
N LEU A 311 47.49 16.00 22.23
CA LEU A 311 47.45 16.43 23.63
C LEU A 311 48.79 16.21 24.35
N VAL A 312 49.47 15.09 24.05
CA VAL A 312 50.73 14.70 24.71
C VAL A 312 51.98 15.09 23.92
N ALA A 313 51.83 15.67 22.72
CA ALA A 313 52.94 16.05 21.86
C ALA A 313 53.83 17.10 22.52
N ALA A 314 55.15 16.96 22.34
CA ALA A 314 56.13 17.94 22.80
C ALA A 314 55.96 19.27 22.04
N PRO A 315 56.28 20.43 22.65
CA PRO A 315 56.16 21.74 22.00
C PRO A 315 56.84 21.80 20.62
N GLU A 316 58.00 21.15 20.47
CA GLU A 316 58.75 21.09 19.21
C GLU A 316 57.99 20.38 18.10
N VAL A 317 57.12 19.41 18.43
CA VAL A 317 56.26 18.72 17.44
C VAL A 317 55.07 19.60 17.05
N LYS A 318 54.54 20.39 17.99
CA LYS A 318 53.43 21.31 17.72
C LYS A 318 53.85 22.47 16.81
N GLU A 319 55.09 22.96 16.93
CA GLU A 319 55.65 24.03 16.09
C GLU A 319 55.85 23.64 14.60
N ILE A 320 55.72 22.35 14.24
CA ILE A 320 55.95 21.86 12.86
C ILE A 320 54.75 22.14 11.94
N VAL A 321 53.54 22.26 12.47
CA VAL A 321 52.31 22.47 11.68
C VAL A 321 52.00 23.94 11.50
N HIS A 322 51.16 24.28 10.51
CA HIS A 322 50.70 25.66 10.35
C HIS A 322 49.86 26.08 11.57
N GLY A 323 49.98 27.34 11.99
CA GLY A 323 49.25 27.85 13.18
C GLY A 323 47.72 27.72 13.09
N ILE A 324 47.16 27.68 11.87
CA ILE A 324 45.73 27.39 11.65
C ILE A 324 45.41 25.94 12.07
N THR A 325 46.23 24.97 11.65
CA THR A 325 46.11 23.55 12.01
C THR A 325 46.23 23.38 13.52
N GLU A 326 47.23 24.01 14.15
CA GLU A 326 47.41 24.02 15.62
C GLU A 326 46.13 24.50 16.33
N SER A 327 45.59 25.64 15.92
CA SER A 327 44.36 26.22 16.48
C SER A 327 43.14 25.31 16.32
N PHE A 328 43.00 24.61 15.19
CA PHE A 328 41.90 23.65 14.97
C PHE A 328 42.00 22.46 15.93
N LEU A 329 43.19 21.89 16.09
CA LEU A 329 43.41 20.73 16.95
C LEU A 329 43.21 21.07 18.43
N ASP A 330 43.66 22.25 18.88
CA ASP A 330 43.45 22.71 20.25
C ASP A 330 41.97 23.04 20.52
N THR A 331 41.26 23.62 19.55
CA THR A 331 39.80 23.84 19.65
C THR A 331 39.06 22.52 19.77
N ALA A 332 39.43 21.52 18.97
CA ALA A 332 38.85 20.18 19.05
C ALA A 332 39.13 19.49 20.39
N LEU A 333 40.32 19.65 20.97
CA LEU A 333 40.61 19.16 22.33
C LEU A 333 39.71 19.82 23.37
N GLU A 334 39.44 21.11 23.24
CA GLU A 334 38.57 21.83 24.16
C GLU A 334 37.09 21.43 23.98
N GLU A 335 36.63 21.17 22.75
CA GLU A 335 35.33 20.54 22.47
C GLU A 335 35.22 19.15 23.14
N VAL A 336 36.26 18.30 23.05
CA VAL A 336 36.30 16.99 23.72
C VAL A 336 36.23 17.14 25.24
N ARG A 337 36.98 18.09 25.82
CA ARG A 337 36.95 18.36 27.27
C ARG A 337 35.59 18.85 27.73
N ASN A 338 34.97 19.77 27.01
CA ASN A 338 33.63 20.27 27.31
C ASN A 338 32.58 19.16 27.18
N SER A 339 32.67 18.34 26.13
CA SER A 339 31.82 17.16 25.95
C SER A 339 31.98 16.14 27.08
N MET A 340 33.22 15.82 27.49
CA MET A 340 33.47 14.95 28.64
C MET A 340 32.91 15.55 29.94
N ARG A 341 33.06 16.86 30.15
CA ARG A 341 32.51 17.55 31.32
C ARG A 341 30.97 17.54 31.35
N MET A 342 30.33 17.58 30.17
CA MET A 342 28.88 17.49 30.00
C MET A 342 28.34 16.04 30.01
N SER A 343 29.19 15.04 29.81
CA SER A 343 28.83 13.61 29.77
C SER A 343 28.58 12.97 31.15
N ALA A 344 28.58 13.77 32.22
CA ALA A 344 28.16 13.30 33.54
C ALA A 344 26.70 12.79 33.46
N ALA A 345 26.50 11.52 33.81
CA ALA A 345 25.20 10.86 33.78
C ALA A 345 24.16 11.70 34.55
N MET A 346 23.12 12.17 33.85
CA MET A 346 22.06 12.95 34.50
C MET A 346 21.18 11.99 35.28
N LYS A 347 21.27 12.05 36.62
CA LYS A 347 20.40 11.27 37.49
C LYS A 347 18.97 11.81 37.40
N LEU A 348 18.03 10.93 37.07
CA LEU A 348 16.62 11.25 36.97
C LEU A 348 15.92 10.87 38.27
N GLU A 349 15.74 11.86 39.15
CA GLU A 349 15.30 11.64 40.52
C GLU A 349 13.86 11.09 40.62
N GLY A 350 13.68 10.04 41.42
CA GLY A 350 12.39 9.40 41.70
C GLY A 350 11.80 8.54 40.57
N LEU A 351 12.47 8.43 39.41
CA LEU A 351 11.98 7.58 38.31
C LEU A 351 12.17 6.08 38.64
N TYR A 352 13.26 5.71 39.33
CA TYR A 352 13.52 4.33 39.73
C TYR A 352 12.40 3.84 40.64
N GLU A 353 12.13 4.60 41.71
CA GLU A 353 11.11 4.32 42.71
C GLU A 353 9.71 4.29 42.10
N SER A 354 9.43 5.16 41.13
CA SER A 354 8.14 5.19 40.45
C SER A 354 7.87 3.90 39.66
N VAL A 355 8.87 3.38 38.96
CA VAL A 355 8.74 2.13 38.18
C VAL A 355 8.77 0.91 39.11
N TYR A 356 9.66 0.90 40.10
CA TYR A 356 9.81 -0.20 41.06
C TYR A 356 8.56 -0.35 41.94
N ASN A 357 8.00 0.75 42.43
CA ASN A 357 6.81 0.75 43.30
C ASN A 357 5.49 0.95 42.53
N ALA A 358 5.47 0.67 41.22
CA ALA A 358 4.27 0.80 40.40
C ALA A 358 3.10 0.02 41.03
N ARG A 359 1.95 0.69 41.16
CA ARG A 359 0.78 0.14 41.86
C ARG A 359 0.10 -0.90 40.99
N TRP A 360 -0.20 -2.05 41.58
CA TRP A 360 -0.94 -3.11 40.92
C TRP A 360 -2.45 -2.92 41.06
N SER A 361 -3.16 -3.22 39.98
CA SER A 361 -4.60 -3.48 39.96
C SER A 361 -4.89 -4.58 38.95
N HIS A 362 -6.06 -5.16 39.01
CA HIS A 362 -6.47 -6.20 38.07
C HIS A 362 -7.97 -6.18 37.82
N LEU A 363 -8.38 -6.75 36.69
CA LEU A 363 -9.76 -6.95 36.30
C LEU A 363 -10.05 -8.44 36.20
N VAL A 364 -11.15 -8.85 36.82
CA VAL A 364 -11.66 -10.22 36.75
C VAL A 364 -13.01 -10.26 36.06
N GLU A 365 -13.22 -11.30 35.26
CA GLU A 365 -14.53 -11.66 34.74
C GLU A 365 -15.29 -12.45 35.80
N VAL A 366 -16.47 -11.95 36.19
CA VAL A 366 -17.38 -12.60 37.14
C VAL A 366 -18.58 -13.16 36.37
N PRO A 367 -18.84 -14.48 36.42
CA PRO A 367 -20.01 -15.06 35.77
C PRO A 367 -21.31 -14.65 36.49
N GLY A 368 -22.24 -14.02 35.76
CA GLY A 368 -23.55 -13.58 36.25
C GLY A 368 -24.68 -13.93 35.28
N GLY A 369 -25.93 -13.96 35.78
CA GLY A 369 -27.11 -14.48 35.07
C GLY A 369 -27.58 -13.70 33.83
N GLU A 370 -27.10 -12.48 33.62
CA GLU A 370 -27.46 -11.63 32.46
C GLU A 370 -26.24 -11.22 31.61
N GLY A 371 -25.06 -11.81 31.87
CA GLY A 371 -23.81 -11.53 31.17
C GLY A 371 -22.61 -11.53 32.11
N THR A 372 -21.42 -11.77 31.54
CA THR A 372 -20.15 -11.75 32.29
C THR A 372 -19.77 -10.31 32.63
N GLY A 373 -19.85 -9.94 33.91
CA GLY A 373 -19.44 -8.64 34.43
C GLY A 373 -17.92 -8.55 34.59
N LEU A 374 -17.34 -7.35 34.43
CA LEU A 374 -15.92 -7.09 34.70
C LEU A 374 -15.79 -6.28 36.00
N GLU A 375 -15.07 -6.82 36.98
CA GLU A 375 -14.83 -6.16 38.26
C GLU A 375 -13.38 -5.67 38.38
N VAL A 376 -13.20 -4.43 38.85
CA VAL A 376 -11.89 -3.82 39.09
C VAL A 376 -11.46 -4.04 40.54
N LYS A 377 -10.32 -4.71 40.74
CA LYS A 377 -9.75 -5.00 42.06
C LYS A 377 -8.38 -4.34 42.22
N LYS A 378 -8.13 -3.77 43.40
CA LYS A 378 -6.82 -3.20 43.77
C LYS A 378 -5.85 -4.30 44.19
N GLY A 379 -4.58 -4.10 43.88
CA GLY A 379 -3.50 -5.04 44.20
C GLY A 379 -3.21 -6.03 43.06
N LYS A 380 -2.16 -6.82 43.24
CA LYS A 380 -1.78 -7.88 42.32
C LYS A 380 -2.76 -9.04 42.44
N SER A 381 -3.18 -9.61 41.32
CA SER A 381 -4.06 -10.77 41.32
C SER A 381 -3.42 -11.94 42.09
N LYS A 382 -4.24 -12.68 42.86
CA LYS A 382 -3.82 -13.94 43.49
C LYS A 382 -3.76 -15.09 42.49
N GLN A 383 -4.60 -15.02 41.45
CA GLN A 383 -4.59 -15.94 40.32
C GLN A 383 -3.62 -15.43 39.24
N SER A 384 -2.90 -16.33 38.60
CA SER A 384 -2.08 -16.05 37.41
C SER A 384 -2.62 -16.86 36.25
N TRP A 385 -2.45 -16.36 35.02
CA TRP A 385 -2.64 -17.21 33.84
C TRP A 385 -1.76 -18.45 33.93
N THR A 386 -2.33 -19.59 33.56
CA THR A 386 -1.60 -20.85 33.48
C THR A 386 -1.13 -21.06 32.04
N TYR A 387 0.07 -21.62 31.89
CA TYR A 387 0.64 -21.88 30.58
C TYR A 387 1.14 -23.31 30.49
N ARG A 388 0.83 -23.97 29.38
CA ARG A 388 1.43 -25.23 28.98
C ARG A 388 2.64 -24.96 28.08
N ALA A 389 3.73 -25.68 28.33
CA ALA A 389 4.90 -25.64 27.46
C ALA A 389 4.62 -26.43 26.18
N VAL A 390 4.85 -25.80 25.03
CA VAL A 390 4.76 -26.48 23.73
C VAL A 390 6.01 -26.13 22.92
N GLY A 391 6.94 -27.07 22.85
CA GLY A 391 8.28 -26.84 22.31
C GLY A 391 9.04 -25.79 23.14
N GLN A 392 9.55 -24.75 22.50
CA GLN A 392 10.20 -23.61 23.18
C GLN A 392 9.23 -22.48 23.55
N THR A 393 7.94 -22.68 23.33
CA THR A 393 6.90 -21.65 23.43
C THR A 393 5.94 -21.95 24.58
N LEU A 394 5.04 -21.00 24.87
CA LEU A 394 4.02 -21.13 25.90
C LEU A 394 2.64 -20.88 25.29
N GLU A 395 1.67 -21.71 25.66
CA GLU A 395 0.25 -21.49 25.36
C GLU A 395 -0.53 -21.35 26.64
N LYS A 396 -1.54 -20.48 26.62
CA LYS A 396 -2.51 -20.33 27.70
C LYS A 396 -3.24 -21.67 27.90
N ASP A 397 -3.28 -22.15 29.14
CA ASP A 397 -3.87 -23.44 29.54
C ASP A 397 -5.05 -23.27 30.51
N ASP A 398 -5.82 -22.19 30.32
CA ASP A 398 -6.89 -21.82 31.27
C ASP A 398 -8.22 -22.55 30.99
N GLY A 399 -8.21 -23.58 30.13
CA GLY A 399 -9.38 -24.42 29.87
C GLY A 399 -9.82 -25.28 31.06
N ALA A 400 -8.96 -25.41 32.09
CA ALA A 400 -9.22 -26.23 33.27
C ALA A 400 -9.92 -25.49 34.42
N GLU A 401 -10.17 -24.18 34.33
CA GLU A 401 -10.82 -23.42 35.40
C GLU A 401 -12.33 -23.77 35.50
N GLN A 402 -12.75 -24.24 36.68
CA GLN A 402 -14.13 -24.63 36.99
C GLN A 402 -15.14 -23.57 36.51
N SER A 403 -16.23 -24.03 35.87
CA SER A 403 -17.38 -23.18 35.55
C SER A 403 -17.86 -22.46 36.81
N GLY A 404 -17.68 -21.14 36.88
CA GLY A 404 -18.06 -20.30 38.03
C GLY A 404 -16.91 -19.56 38.73
N ALA A 405 -15.65 -19.85 38.43
CA ALA A 405 -14.52 -19.12 39.02
C ALA A 405 -14.33 -17.73 38.39
N GLU A 406 -13.90 -16.76 39.21
CA GLU A 406 -13.41 -15.47 38.72
C GLU A 406 -12.21 -15.69 37.80
N ARG A 407 -12.24 -15.11 36.59
CA ARG A 407 -11.16 -15.28 35.60
C ARG A 407 -10.35 -14.00 35.46
N LEU A 408 -9.03 -14.08 35.61
CA LEU A 408 -8.16 -12.94 35.40
C LEU A 408 -8.14 -12.53 33.92
N ARG A 409 -8.57 -11.29 33.63
CA ARG A 409 -8.61 -10.76 32.27
C ARG A 409 -7.50 -9.75 31.98
N LEU A 410 -7.21 -8.87 32.94
CA LEU A 410 -6.20 -7.81 32.75
C LEU A 410 -5.53 -7.48 34.07
N MET A 411 -4.21 -7.31 34.07
CA MET A 411 -3.49 -6.62 35.14
C MET A 411 -3.08 -5.24 34.66
N VAL A 412 -3.03 -4.28 35.58
CA VAL A 412 -2.58 -2.92 35.31
C VAL A 412 -1.52 -2.53 36.32
N LEU A 413 -0.39 -2.04 35.79
CA LEU A 413 0.68 -1.41 36.55
C LEU A 413 0.61 0.09 36.34
N THR A 414 0.43 0.85 37.42
CA THR A 414 0.37 2.31 37.36
C THR A 414 1.64 2.91 37.99
N SER A 415 2.47 3.55 37.16
CA SER A 415 3.65 4.31 37.59
C SER A 415 3.28 5.78 37.72
N ASP A 416 3.55 6.41 38.88
CA ASP A 416 3.14 7.79 39.14
C ASP A 416 3.84 8.80 38.22
N LYS A 417 5.07 8.52 37.82
CA LYS A 417 5.86 9.28 36.83
C LYS A 417 5.84 8.66 35.42
N GLY A 418 5.01 7.64 35.17
CA GLY A 418 4.91 6.97 33.87
C GLY A 418 6.06 6.00 33.56
N TRP A 419 6.22 5.65 32.28
CA TRP A 419 7.14 4.63 31.79
C TRP A 419 8.19 5.20 30.82
N PRO A 420 9.36 4.56 30.62
CA PRO A 420 10.42 5.07 29.75
C PRO A 420 9.96 5.49 28.34
N CYS A 421 9.04 4.74 27.73
CA CYS A 421 8.49 5.07 26.42
C CYS A 421 7.75 6.42 26.37
N SER A 422 7.28 6.92 27.51
CA SER A 422 6.54 8.17 27.67
C SER A 422 7.38 9.35 28.20
N TRP A 423 8.54 9.10 28.80
CA TRP A 423 9.37 10.13 29.43
C TRP A 423 9.98 11.10 28.41
N ASN A 424 10.11 12.38 28.78
CA ASN A 424 10.76 13.41 27.95
C ASN A 424 10.11 13.68 26.57
N ARG A 425 8.86 13.26 26.34
CA ARG A 425 8.10 13.69 25.17
C ARG A 425 7.48 15.07 25.41
N LYS A 426 7.89 16.07 24.62
CA LYS A 426 7.35 17.44 24.72
C LYS A 426 5.84 17.43 24.45
N GLY A 427 5.06 18.01 25.37
CA GLY A 427 3.63 18.27 25.19
C GLY A 427 2.68 17.07 25.36
N VAL A 428 3.15 15.93 25.89
CA VAL A 428 2.32 14.73 26.08
C VAL A 428 2.37 14.30 27.55
N GLU A 429 1.21 14.19 28.21
CA GLU A 429 1.14 13.58 29.54
C GLU A 429 1.67 12.15 29.49
N SER A 430 2.58 11.83 30.40
CA SER A 430 3.18 10.49 30.45
C SER A 430 2.10 9.46 30.76
N THR A 431 1.91 8.50 29.85
CA THR A 431 1.00 7.37 30.07
C THR A 431 1.44 6.63 31.33
N ARG A 432 0.57 6.58 32.33
CA ARG A 432 0.88 6.01 33.66
C ARG A 432 0.59 4.52 33.74
N ASP A 433 -0.40 4.06 32.97
CA ASP A 433 -0.92 2.70 33.03
C ASP A 433 -0.24 1.81 31.98
N CYS A 434 0.28 0.66 32.43
CA CYS A 434 0.80 -0.43 31.61
C CYS A 434 -0.19 -1.61 31.69
N TYR A 435 -0.80 -1.96 30.56
CA TYR A 435 -1.83 -2.99 30.47
C TYR A 435 -1.21 -4.36 30.18
N VAL A 436 -1.36 -5.31 31.10
CA VAL A 436 -0.80 -6.65 31.01
C VAL A 436 -1.93 -7.65 30.81
N ASN A 437 -2.10 -8.15 29.58
CA ASN A 437 -2.94 -9.30 29.29
C ASN A 437 -2.10 -10.59 29.27
N CYS A 438 -2.74 -11.71 28.94
CA CYS A 438 -2.07 -13.01 28.86
C CYS A 438 -0.89 -13.03 27.84
N GLU A 439 -0.99 -12.32 26.71
CA GLU A 439 0.11 -12.28 25.73
C GLU A 439 1.31 -11.48 26.24
N VAL A 440 1.08 -10.36 26.93
CA VAL A 440 2.16 -9.59 27.57
C VAL A 440 2.81 -10.40 28.70
N ASP A 441 2.02 -11.08 29.53
CA ASP A 441 2.56 -11.92 30.59
C ASP A 441 3.32 -13.13 30.05
N ARG A 442 2.86 -13.73 28.95
CA ARG A 442 3.57 -14.81 28.25
C ARG A 442 4.98 -14.41 27.83
N VAL A 443 5.16 -13.21 27.29
CA VAL A 443 6.50 -12.68 26.93
C VAL A 443 7.42 -12.68 28.17
N TRP A 444 6.90 -12.23 29.31
CA TRP A 444 7.65 -12.27 30.56
C TRP A 444 7.95 -13.69 31.02
N GLN A 445 6.99 -14.63 30.96
CA GLN A 445 7.25 -16.01 31.37
C GLN A 445 8.38 -16.66 30.54
N ILE A 446 8.45 -16.34 29.24
CA ILE A 446 9.53 -16.78 28.37
C ILE A 446 10.89 -16.19 28.83
N VAL A 447 10.96 -14.87 29.03
CA VAL A 447 12.18 -14.20 29.52
C VAL A 447 12.59 -14.71 30.90
N LYS A 448 11.62 -14.91 31.81
CA LYS A 448 11.82 -15.44 33.15
C LYS A 448 12.42 -16.84 33.14
N LYS A 449 11.99 -17.70 32.21
CA LYS A 449 12.57 -19.04 32.01
C LYS A 449 14.05 -18.94 31.65
N ASP A 450 14.42 -18.01 30.76
CA ASP A 450 15.83 -17.79 30.39
C ASP A 450 16.66 -17.27 31.54
N LEU A 451 16.14 -16.29 32.28
CA LEU A 451 16.81 -15.75 33.47
C LEU A 451 17.02 -16.85 34.51
N THR A 452 16.02 -17.71 34.73
CA THR A 452 16.12 -18.84 35.66
C THR A 452 17.20 -19.83 35.23
N ALA A 453 17.25 -20.18 33.95
CA ALA A 453 18.31 -21.02 33.40
C ALA A 453 19.69 -20.36 33.56
N TRP A 454 19.80 -19.06 33.25
CA TRP A 454 21.04 -18.29 33.37
C TRP A 454 21.55 -18.16 34.82
N PHE A 455 20.63 -18.08 35.80
CA PHE A 455 20.98 -17.95 37.22
C PHE A 455 21.17 -19.29 37.95
N SER A 456 20.89 -20.41 37.30
CA SER A 456 21.03 -21.73 37.91
C SER A 456 22.51 -22.11 38.05
N SER A 457 22.90 -22.55 39.25
CA SER A 457 24.28 -22.88 39.64
C SER A 457 24.81 -24.20 39.04
N HIS A 458 23.98 -24.92 38.29
CA HIS A 458 24.32 -26.21 37.66
C HIS A 458 24.69 -26.07 36.17
N GLY A 459 24.80 -24.84 35.66
CA GLY A 459 25.18 -24.56 34.28
C GLY A 459 26.69 -24.69 34.09
N GLU A 460 27.11 -25.57 33.18
CA GLU A 460 28.45 -25.64 32.60
C GLU A 460 29.01 -24.24 32.31
N ALA A 461 30.34 -24.10 32.33
CA ALA A 461 31.10 -22.86 32.16
C ALA A 461 30.93 -22.12 30.79
N GLY A 462 29.78 -22.25 30.13
CA GLY A 462 29.46 -21.68 28.82
C GLY A 462 28.03 -21.16 28.64
N PHE A 463 27.15 -21.15 29.67
CA PHE A 463 25.78 -20.67 29.48
C PHE A 463 25.73 -19.15 29.21
N ARG A 464 25.37 -18.79 27.97
CA ARG A 464 25.21 -17.39 27.55
C ARG A 464 23.79 -16.92 27.84
N PRO A 465 23.59 -15.67 28.30
CA PRO A 465 22.26 -15.11 28.44
C PRO A 465 21.56 -15.09 27.07
N GLN A 466 20.30 -15.55 27.05
CA GLN A 466 19.52 -15.64 25.83
C GLN A 466 19.21 -14.24 25.27
N ARG A 467 19.13 -14.16 23.95
CA ARG A 467 18.80 -12.96 23.20
C ARG A 467 17.50 -13.20 22.46
N ARG A 468 16.59 -12.22 22.48
CA ARG A 468 15.25 -12.39 21.93
C ARG A 468 14.83 -11.23 21.05
N VAL A 469 13.97 -11.52 20.08
CA VAL A 469 13.25 -10.51 19.30
C VAL A 469 11.75 -10.67 19.56
N LEU A 470 11.11 -9.66 20.14
CA LEU A 470 9.67 -9.57 20.25
C LEU A 470 9.11 -8.85 19.01
N THR A 471 8.46 -9.63 18.14
CA THR A 471 7.78 -9.13 16.94
C THR A 471 6.27 -9.14 17.13
N GLY A 472 5.57 -8.16 16.58
CA GLY A 472 4.11 -8.13 16.56
C GLY A 472 3.61 -6.88 15.86
N THR A 473 2.30 -6.79 15.63
CA THR A 473 1.66 -5.67 14.93
C THR A 473 2.08 -4.31 15.52
N PRO A 474 2.39 -3.29 14.70
CA PRO A 474 2.61 -1.93 15.20
C PRO A 474 1.42 -1.41 16.02
N GLY A 475 1.68 -0.70 17.12
CA GLY A 475 0.62 -0.07 17.93
C GLY A 475 -0.10 -0.96 18.96
N ILE A 476 0.21 -2.26 19.06
CA ILE A 476 -0.44 -3.17 20.03
C ILE A 476 0.09 -3.09 21.47
N GLY A 477 1.05 -2.20 21.73
CA GLY A 477 1.62 -2.01 23.07
C GLY A 477 2.91 -2.80 23.35
N LYS A 478 3.71 -3.18 22.33
CA LYS A 478 5.03 -3.79 22.55
C LYS A 478 5.91 -2.94 23.50
N SER A 479 6.09 -1.67 23.20
CA SER A 479 6.85 -0.72 24.02
C SER A 479 6.14 -0.39 25.33
N MET A 480 4.90 0.10 25.20
CA MET A 480 4.08 0.64 26.30
C MET A 480 3.71 -0.40 27.36
N ASN A 481 3.41 -1.63 26.93
CA ASN A 481 2.96 -2.70 27.80
C ASN A 481 4.05 -3.75 28.00
N ALA A 482 4.50 -4.44 26.95
CA ALA A 482 5.47 -5.53 27.12
C ALA A 482 6.84 -5.03 27.61
N GLY A 483 7.40 -3.97 27.02
CA GLY A 483 8.66 -3.37 27.44
C GLY A 483 8.60 -2.83 28.88
N SER A 484 7.53 -2.10 29.21
CA SER A 484 7.27 -1.59 30.56
C SER A 484 7.12 -2.70 31.60
N TYR A 485 6.36 -3.75 31.27
CA TYR A 485 6.17 -4.92 32.14
C TYR A 485 7.48 -5.66 32.37
N LEU A 486 8.23 -5.94 31.30
CA LEU A 486 9.56 -6.56 31.38
C LEU A 486 10.49 -5.73 32.27
N LEU A 487 10.55 -4.40 32.09
CA LEU A 487 11.36 -3.54 32.94
C LEU A 487 10.95 -3.67 34.42
N SER A 488 9.66 -3.54 34.71
CA SER A 488 9.15 -3.68 36.08
C SER A 488 9.57 -5.02 36.70
N GLN A 489 9.40 -6.13 35.97
CA GLN A 489 9.77 -7.46 36.46
C GLN A 489 11.30 -7.64 36.63
N LEU A 490 12.12 -7.13 35.72
CA LEU A 490 13.58 -7.19 35.80
C LEU A 490 14.14 -6.41 37.00
N LEU A 491 13.51 -5.28 37.34
CA LEU A 491 13.87 -4.51 38.53
C LEU A 491 13.57 -5.28 39.82
N HIS A 492 12.59 -6.18 39.82
CA HIS A 492 12.27 -7.05 40.96
C HIS A 492 13.08 -8.35 41.01
N CYS A 493 13.89 -8.65 39.98
CA CYS A 493 14.86 -9.74 40.07
C CYS A 493 15.94 -9.43 41.13
N ASP A 494 16.62 -10.46 41.61
CA ASP A 494 17.73 -10.32 42.54
C ASP A 494 18.80 -9.35 41.98
N ALA A 495 19.17 -8.34 42.78
CA ALA A 495 20.13 -7.32 42.39
C ALA A 495 21.57 -7.85 42.36
N GLU A 496 21.89 -8.90 43.12
CA GLU A 496 23.22 -9.54 43.09
C GLU A 496 23.44 -10.29 41.77
N LYS A 497 22.36 -10.88 41.22
CA LYS A 497 22.40 -11.64 39.97
C LYS A 497 22.26 -10.74 38.75
N LEU A 498 21.46 -9.68 38.87
CA LEU A 498 21.16 -8.74 37.79
C LEU A 498 21.17 -7.30 38.34
N PRO A 499 22.36 -6.68 38.48
CA PRO A 499 22.47 -5.32 39.04
C PRO A 499 22.00 -4.22 38.08
N MET A 500 22.12 -4.43 36.76
CA MET A 500 21.84 -3.39 35.76
C MET A 500 20.71 -3.76 34.81
N VAL A 501 19.85 -2.78 34.48
CA VAL A 501 18.87 -2.89 33.39
C VAL A 501 18.97 -1.65 32.50
N ALA A 502 19.20 -1.85 31.20
CA ALA A 502 19.23 -0.79 30.22
C ALA A 502 17.94 -0.79 29.39
N TYR A 503 17.35 0.39 29.17
CA TYR A 503 16.20 0.58 28.30
C TYR A 503 16.57 1.61 27.23
N PHE A 504 16.59 1.19 25.97
CA PHE A 504 16.86 2.03 24.81
C PHE A 504 15.59 2.20 23.99
N ILE A 505 15.25 3.43 23.64
CA ILE A 505 14.12 3.77 22.78
C ILE A 505 14.41 5.05 22.02
N GLU A 506 14.27 5.01 20.69
CA GLU A 506 14.64 6.15 19.83
C GLU A 506 16.10 6.58 20.15
N ASP A 507 16.32 7.88 20.37
CA ASP A 507 17.58 8.50 20.81
C ASP A 507 17.79 8.45 22.34
N ARG A 508 16.79 7.99 23.11
CA ARG A 508 16.77 8.05 24.59
C ARG A 508 17.30 6.76 25.22
N LYS A 509 18.15 6.93 26.23
CA LYS A 509 18.89 5.83 26.88
C LYS A 509 18.73 5.92 28.39
N PHE A 510 18.13 4.92 29.00
CA PHE A 510 17.94 4.86 30.45
C PHE A 510 18.69 3.68 31.03
N LEU A 511 19.56 3.95 32.00
CA LEU A 511 20.29 2.93 32.73
C LEU A 511 19.79 2.89 34.17
N PHE A 512 19.14 1.78 34.54
CA PHE A 512 18.66 1.49 35.88
C PHE A 512 19.74 0.72 36.63
N ASP A 513 20.28 1.36 37.67
CA ASP A 513 21.20 0.74 38.61
C ASP A 513 20.41 0.30 39.85
N LYS A 514 20.27 -1.01 40.04
CA LYS A 514 19.52 -1.59 41.15
C LYS A 514 20.30 -1.59 42.46
N THR A 515 21.63 -1.44 42.41
CA THR A 515 22.50 -1.44 43.58
C THR A 515 22.35 -0.14 44.39
N ILE A 516 22.27 0.98 43.68
CA ILE A 516 22.05 2.31 44.27
C ILE A 516 20.65 2.86 44.03
N LYS A 517 19.77 2.10 43.35
CA LYS A 517 18.39 2.45 43.03
C LYS A 517 18.26 3.77 42.29
N THR A 518 19.03 3.95 41.21
CA THR A 518 18.99 5.19 40.42
C THR A 518 18.70 4.92 38.96
N VAL A 519 18.13 5.91 38.27
CA VAL A 519 18.05 5.96 36.81
C VAL A 519 18.96 7.07 36.32
N SER A 520 19.80 6.75 35.36
CA SER A 520 20.61 7.74 34.65
C SER A 520 20.23 7.80 33.18
N THR A 521 20.27 9.00 32.63
CA THR A 521 20.22 9.22 31.18
C THR A 521 21.55 9.77 30.68
N TYR A 522 21.93 9.33 29.49
CA TYR A 522 23.14 9.78 28.80
C TYR A 522 22.71 10.65 27.62
N MET A 523 22.86 11.96 27.76
CA MET A 523 22.46 12.96 26.75
C MET A 523 23.48 13.09 25.60
N SER A 524 24.32 12.07 25.34
CA SER A 524 25.38 12.14 24.31
C SER A 524 25.38 10.96 23.34
N ASP A 525 26.01 11.19 22.18
CA ASP A 525 26.25 10.26 21.05
C ASP A 525 27.10 9.03 21.42
N SER A 526 27.35 8.79 22.72
CA SER A 526 27.83 7.50 23.18
C SER A 526 26.96 6.39 22.57
N SER A 527 27.56 5.56 21.72
CA SER A 527 26.86 4.42 21.12
C SER A 527 26.21 3.59 22.22
N ASN A 528 25.00 3.07 22.00
CA ASN A 528 24.32 2.17 22.96
C ASN A 528 25.26 1.06 23.45
N ALA A 529 26.17 0.61 22.58
CA ALA A 529 27.19 -0.38 22.85
C ALA A 529 28.29 0.09 23.81
N SER A 530 28.77 1.34 23.75
CA SER A 530 29.95 1.75 24.54
C SER A 530 29.67 1.80 26.04
N VAL A 531 28.51 2.32 26.45
CA VAL A 531 28.13 2.39 27.88
C VAL A 531 27.99 0.98 28.46
N VAL A 532 27.21 0.11 27.79
CA VAL A 532 26.97 -1.24 28.27
C VAL A 532 28.24 -2.09 28.23
N ARG A 533 29.08 -1.93 27.19
CA ARG A 533 30.37 -2.61 27.08
C ARG A 533 31.29 -2.21 28.23
N SER A 534 31.38 -0.92 28.56
CA SER A 534 32.20 -0.46 29.70
C SER A 534 31.76 -1.06 31.05
N LEU A 535 30.46 -1.31 31.24
CA LEU A 535 29.94 -1.97 32.44
C LEU A 535 30.23 -3.47 32.42
N SER A 536 30.08 -4.11 31.26
CA SER A 536 30.42 -5.52 31.04
C SER A 536 31.91 -5.79 31.26
N ASP A 537 32.80 -4.92 30.78
CA ASP A 537 34.25 -5.01 30.97
C ASP A 537 34.65 -4.88 32.46
N ARG A 538 33.82 -4.21 33.27
CA ARG A 538 33.93 -4.14 34.73
C ARG A 538 33.30 -5.35 35.45
N GLY A 539 32.84 -6.35 34.71
CA GLY A 539 32.23 -7.57 35.25
C GLY A 539 30.76 -7.43 35.66
N MET A 540 30.10 -6.30 35.38
CA MET A 540 28.68 -6.12 35.72
C MET A 540 27.79 -6.89 34.74
N LYS A 541 26.87 -7.68 35.29
CA LYS A 541 25.80 -8.34 34.54
C LYS A 541 24.61 -7.39 34.36
N GLY A 542 23.89 -7.54 33.27
CA GLY A 542 22.68 -6.76 33.07
C GLY A 542 21.75 -7.30 32.00
N TYR A 543 20.66 -6.57 31.77
CA TYR A 543 19.66 -6.90 30.76
C TYR A 543 19.32 -5.66 29.93
N ILE A 544 19.19 -5.83 28.61
CA ILE A 544 18.86 -4.75 27.68
C ILE A 544 17.44 -4.95 27.15
N ILE A 545 16.61 -3.92 27.26
CA ILE A 545 15.37 -3.78 26.48
C ILE A 545 15.67 -2.75 25.39
N TYR A 546 15.65 -3.19 24.14
CA TYR A 546 15.89 -2.32 22.99
C TYR A 546 14.60 -2.17 22.20
N ASP A 547 14.05 -0.97 22.19
CA ASP A 547 12.81 -0.64 21.50
C ASP A 547 13.12 0.06 20.17
N VAL A 548 12.92 -0.66 19.07
CA VAL A 548 13.20 -0.15 17.72
C VAL A 548 12.07 0.79 17.30
N ALA A 549 12.40 2.07 17.24
CA ALA A 549 11.42 3.10 16.93
C ALA A 549 11.24 3.32 15.43
N GLU A 550 12.34 3.31 14.68
CA GLU A 550 12.36 3.59 13.25
C GLU A 550 12.72 2.34 12.44
N PRO A 551 12.20 2.22 11.20
CA PRO A 551 12.72 1.26 10.24
C PRO A 551 14.23 1.48 10.03
N ASP A 552 14.98 0.39 9.88
CA ASP A 552 16.43 0.37 9.63
C ASP A 552 17.33 0.75 10.82
N ASP A 553 16.75 0.99 12.01
CA ASP A 553 17.49 1.19 13.27
C ASP A 553 17.90 -0.15 13.92
N ALA A 554 18.67 -0.94 13.17
CA ALA A 554 19.16 -2.23 13.64
C ALA A 554 20.19 -2.04 14.78
N PRO A 555 20.10 -2.82 15.88
CA PRO A 555 21.08 -2.74 16.94
C PRO A 555 22.47 -3.12 16.40
N SER A 556 23.50 -2.45 16.93
CA SER A 556 24.90 -2.78 16.63
C SER A 556 25.16 -4.28 16.87
N GLY A 557 25.98 -4.91 16.01
CA GLY A 557 26.31 -6.33 16.11
C GLY A 557 26.99 -6.72 17.42
N ASP A 558 27.64 -5.76 18.09
CA ASP A 558 28.30 -5.97 19.38
C ASP A 558 27.37 -5.74 20.58
N LEU A 559 26.11 -5.35 20.34
CA LEU A 559 25.14 -5.09 21.40
C LEU A 559 24.66 -6.40 22.01
N ALA A 560 24.47 -6.37 23.34
CA ALA A 560 24.50 -7.52 24.27
C ALA A 560 25.91 -8.11 24.46
N PRO A 561 26.82 -7.37 25.14
CA PRO A 561 28.15 -7.85 25.45
C PRO A 561 28.10 -9.07 26.39
N ARG A 562 29.26 -9.70 26.63
CA ARG A 562 29.33 -10.90 27.49
C ARG A 562 28.73 -10.62 28.87
N GLY A 563 27.86 -11.52 29.31
CA GLY A 563 27.14 -11.37 30.60
C GLY A 563 25.90 -10.47 30.56
N TRP A 564 25.43 -10.05 29.37
CA TRP A 564 24.19 -9.29 29.22
C TRP A 564 23.15 -10.01 28.38
N GLY A 565 21.93 -10.15 28.92
CA GLY A 565 20.74 -10.58 28.17
C GLY A 565 20.12 -9.43 27.39
N MET A 566 19.33 -9.73 26.36
CA MET A 566 18.69 -8.69 25.56
C MET A 566 17.37 -9.14 24.95
N VAL A 567 16.39 -8.25 24.97
CA VAL A 567 15.16 -8.35 24.18
C VAL A 567 15.05 -7.14 23.25
N LEU A 568 14.84 -7.41 21.97
CA LEU A 568 14.62 -6.42 20.94
C LEU A 568 13.12 -6.34 20.63
N LEU A 569 12.47 -5.21 20.87
CA LEU A 569 11.08 -4.96 20.51
C LEU A 569 11.06 -4.36 19.11
N SER A 570 10.46 -5.05 18.14
CA SER A 570 10.51 -4.61 16.73
C SER A 570 9.16 -4.82 16.02
N PRO A 571 8.77 -3.93 15.08
CA PRO A 571 7.74 -4.28 14.09
C PRO A 571 8.17 -5.50 13.25
N PRO A 572 7.26 -6.12 12.47
CA PRO A 572 7.56 -7.26 11.58
C PRO A 572 8.36 -6.86 10.32
N LEU A 573 9.40 -6.02 10.49
CA LEU A 573 10.35 -5.62 9.46
C LEU A 573 11.66 -6.37 9.69
N GLU A 574 11.94 -7.39 8.87
CA GLU A 574 13.12 -8.24 9.05
C GLU A 574 14.42 -7.45 8.97
N ARG A 575 14.50 -6.44 8.10
CA ARG A 575 15.67 -5.56 7.98
C ARG A 575 16.13 -4.93 9.30
N ASN A 576 15.22 -4.72 10.25
CA ASN A 576 15.54 -4.14 11.56
C ASN A 576 16.33 -5.10 12.46
N TYR A 577 16.26 -6.42 12.24
CA TYR A 577 16.82 -7.39 13.18
C TYR A 577 17.46 -8.62 12.56
N LYS A 578 17.28 -8.88 11.26
CA LYS A 578 17.73 -10.11 10.58
C LYS A 578 19.24 -10.31 10.70
N GLU A 579 20.02 -9.27 10.44
CA GLU A 579 21.47 -9.34 10.57
C GLU A 579 21.92 -9.49 12.03
N TRP A 580 21.22 -8.86 12.97
CA TRP A 580 21.48 -9.04 14.39
C TRP A 580 21.12 -10.44 14.87
N VAL A 581 19.96 -10.98 14.48
CA VAL A 581 19.51 -12.35 14.79
C VAL A 581 20.54 -13.38 14.32
N LYS A 582 21.00 -13.28 13.07
CA LYS A 582 22.02 -14.18 12.50
C LYS A 582 23.33 -14.19 13.29
N ARG A 583 23.78 -13.02 13.78
CA ARG A 583 25.06 -12.90 14.51
C ARG A 583 24.96 -13.24 15.99
N SER A 584 23.77 -13.07 16.55
CA SER A 584 23.55 -13.12 18.00
C SER A 584 22.88 -14.41 18.47
N ASP A 585 22.48 -15.29 17.55
CA ASP A 585 21.65 -16.49 17.76
C ASP A 585 20.33 -16.17 18.50
N ALA A 586 19.75 -15.00 18.22
CA ALA A 586 18.55 -14.56 18.91
C ALA A 586 17.30 -15.33 18.46
N THR A 587 16.41 -15.63 19.42
CA THR A 587 15.17 -16.35 19.18
C THR A 587 13.97 -15.41 19.13
N LYS A 588 13.01 -15.69 18.24
CA LYS A 588 11.84 -14.84 18.03
C LYS A 588 10.70 -15.21 18.99
N ILE A 589 10.04 -14.19 19.53
CA ILE A 589 8.73 -14.26 20.20
C ILE A 589 7.77 -13.47 19.32
N VAL A 590 6.64 -14.08 18.96
CA VAL A 590 5.58 -13.40 18.20
C VAL A 590 4.45 -13.04 19.16
N MET A 591 4.13 -11.75 19.31
CA MET A 591 3.05 -11.26 20.16
C MET A 591 1.79 -11.01 19.35
N ASN A 592 0.69 -11.65 19.73
CA ASN A 592 -0.62 -11.41 19.13
C ASN A 592 -1.20 -10.04 19.54
N CYS A 593 -2.12 -9.53 18.73
CA CYS A 593 -2.98 -8.42 19.16
C CYS A 593 -3.84 -8.83 20.37
N PRO A 594 -4.24 -7.88 21.24
CA PRO A 594 -5.20 -8.15 22.30
C PRO A 594 -6.55 -8.60 21.71
N GLY A 595 -7.24 -9.52 22.38
CA GLY A 595 -8.58 -9.94 21.98
C GLY A 595 -9.66 -8.91 22.36
N GLU A 596 -10.88 -9.05 21.82
CA GLU A 596 -12.01 -8.14 22.10
C GLU A 596 -12.21 -7.90 23.60
N SER A 597 -12.24 -8.97 24.38
CA SER A 597 -12.44 -8.88 25.83
C SER A 597 -11.25 -8.25 26.58
N ASP A 598 -10.03 -8.37 26.07
CA ASP A 598 -8.86 -7.69 26.64
C ASP A 598 -8.99 -6.17 26.42
N VAL A 599 -9.39 -5.76 25.20
CA VAL A 599 -9.66 -4.35 24.87
C VAL A 599 -10.83 -3.83 25.71
N LYS A 600 -11.90 -4.61 25.88
CA LYS A 600 -13.03 -4.28 26.75
C LYS A 600 -12.58 -4.02 28.18
N ALA A 601 -11.71 -4.88 28.73
CA ALA A 601 -11.14 -4.67 30.07
C ALA A 601 -10.28 -3.41 30.16
N MET A 602 -9.51 -3.07 29.11
CA MET A 602 -8.80 -1.78 29.05
C MET A 602 -9.77 -0.60 29.08
N CYS A 603 -10.87 -0.64 28.32
CA CYS A 603 -11.90 0.40 28.32
C CYS A 603 -12.53 0.59 29.71
N VAL A 604 -12.93 -0.51 30.36
CA VAL A 604 -13.47 -0.50 31.73
C VAL A 604 -12.47 0.13 32.70
N TRP A 605 -11.19 -0.22 32.60
CA TRP A 605 -10.15 0.38 33.44
C TRP A 605 -10.00 1.89 33.19
N MET A 606 -9.94 2.31 31.91
CA MET A 606 -9.80 3.72 31.53
C MET A 606 -10.97 4.57 32.03
N ARG A 607 -12.18 4.01 32.04
CA ARG A 607 -13.42 4.70 32.46
C ARG A 607 -13.92 4.28 33.84
N ARG A 608 -13.09 3.66 34.67
CA ARG A 608 -13.48 3.09 35.98
C ARG A 608 -14.14 4.05 36.97
N HIS A 609 -13.93 5.36 36.80
CA HIS A 609 -14.53 6.40 37.66
C HIS A 609 -15.88 6.91 37.13
N GLN A 610 -16.27 6.52 35.92
CA GLN A 610 -17.53 6.90 35.30
C GLN A 610 -18.63 5.88 35.62
N PRO A 611 -19.92 6.29 35.58
CA PRO A 611 -21.04 5.37 35.70
C PRO A 611 -20.98 4.24 34.66
N VAL A 612 -21.52 3.06 35.00
CA VAL A 612 -21.52 1.86 34.13
C VAL A 612 -22.11 2.16 32.74
N ARG A 613 -23.11 3.04 32.66
CA ARG A 613 -23.70 3.48 31.38
C ARG A 613 -22.69 4.18 30.46
N GLU A 614 -21.92 5.13 30.99
CA GLU A 614 -20.89 5.83 30.20
C GLU A 614 -19.75 4.88 29.79
N GLN A 615 -19.41 3.90 30.66
CA GLN A 615 -18.44 2.86 30.31
C GLN A 615 -18.94 2.00 29.15
N ALA A 616 -20.24 1.66 29.14
CA ALA A 616 -20.87 0.90 28.06
C ALA A 616 -20.92 1.72 26.76
N GLU A 617 -21.29 3.00 26.82
CA GLU A 617 -21.28 3.91 25.66
C GLU A 617 -19.86 4.04 25.07
N TYR A 618 -18.83 4.23 25.91
CA TYR A 618 -17.44 4.27 25.45
C TYR A 618 -17.00 2.94 24.83
N TRP A 619 -17.39 1.80 25.42
CA TRP A 619 -17.11 0.49 24.84
C TRP A 619 -17.77 0.32 23.47
N GLN A 620 -19.00 0.78 23.25
CA GLN A 620 -19.64 0.71 21.93
C GLN A 620 -18.86 1.50 20.88
N VAL A 621 -18.37 2.68 21.22
CA VAL A 621 -17.52 3.48 20.32
C VAL A 621 -16.23 2.72 19.98
N VAL A 622 -15.49 2.23 20.99
CA VAL A 622 -14.24 1.51 20.79
C VAL A 622 -14.46 0.20 20.03
N LYS A 623 -15.57 -0.50 20.29
CA LYS A 623 -15.94 -1.72 19.57
C LYS A 623 -16.16 -1.43 18.08
N GLY A 624 -16.94 -0.39 17.74
CA GLY A 624 -17.11 0.02 16.34
C GLY A 624 -15.77 0.39 15.67
N GLN A 625 -14.88 1.09 16.38
CA GLN A 625 -13.53 1.38 15.88
C GLN A 625 -12.69 0.12 15.67
N MET A 626 -12.80 -0.86 16.57
CA MET A 626 -12.11 -2.15 16.48
C MET A 626 -12.65 -3.02 15.34
N ASP A 627 -13.96 -3.01 15.11
CA ASP A 627 -14.60 -3.72 14.00
C ASP A 627 -14.16 -3.14 12.64
N GLU A 628 -13.84 -1.84 12.62
CA GLU A 628 -13.35 -1.12 11.43
C GLU A 628 -11.85 -1.35 11.16
N VAL A 629 -10.97 -1.08 12.14
CA VAL A 629 -9.50 -1.08 11.94
C VAL A 629 -8.73 -2.11 12.77
N GLY A 630 -9.43 -3.01 13.46
CA GLY A 630 -8.83 -4.06 14.27
C GLY A 630 -8.42 -3.63 15.68
N PRO A 631 -8.01 -4.59 16.54
CA PRO A 631 -7.67 -4.35 17.94
C PRO A 631 -6.27 -3.74 18.12
N ILE A 632 -6.09 -2.49 17.68
CA ILE A 632 -4.83 -1.74 17.83
C ILE A 632 -5.01 -0.59 18.85
N PRO A 633 -4.72 -0.83 20.16
CA PRO A 633 -4.85 0.16 21.24
C PRO A 633 -4.32 1.57 20.96
N ARG A 634 -3.23 1.70 20.19
CA ARG A 634 -2.65 3.02 19.84
C ARG A 634 -3.63 3.92 19.10
N TYR A 635 -4.55 3.36 18.31
CA TYR A 635 -5.45 4.10 17.43
C TYR A 635 -6.90 4.08 17.95
N ILE A 636 -7.40 2.93 18.43
CA ILE A 636 -8.82 2.76 18.82
C ILE A 636 -9.23 3.41 20.15
N PHE A 637 -8.30 4.02 20.89
CA PHE A 637 -8.62 4.68 22.16
C PHE A 637 -8.68 6.21 22.05
N ASP A 638 -8.23 6.77 20.93
CA ASP A 638 -8.09 8.20 20.70
C ASP A 638 -8.73 8.55 19.36
N GLU A 639 -9.84 9.27 19.40
CA GLU A 639 -10.67 9.62 18.24
C GLU A 639 -9.84 10.26 17.10
N ARG A 640 -8.96 11.21 17.41
CA ARG A 640 -8.13 11.86 16.38
C ARG A 640 -7.13 10.88 15.75
N LYS A 641 -6.56 9.98 16.54
CA LYS A 641 -5.64 8.97 16.01
C LYS A 641 -6.39 7.92 15.19
N TYR A 642 -7.58 7.53 15.63
CA TYR A 642 -8.49 6.65 14.91
C TYR A 642 -8.84 7.25 13.54
N ASP A 643 -9.34 8.50 13.50
CA ASP A 643 -9.76 9.17 12.25
C ASP A 643 -8.62 9.23 11.23
N ASN A 644 -7.43 9.63 11.67
CA ASN A 644 -6.25 9.67 10.80
C ASN A 644 -5.83 8.28 10.33
N TRP A 645 -5.98 7.26 11.18
CA TRP A 645 -5.61 5.88 10.86
C TRP A 645 -6.59 5.25 9.87
N VAL A 646 -7.90 5.32 10.14
CA VAL A 646 -8.94 4.76 9.28
C VAL A 646 -8.95 5.40 7.90
N GLN A 647 -8.77 6.73 7.82
CA GLN A 647 -8.62 7.44 6.54
C GLN A 647 -7.43 6.91 5.73
N ARG A 648 -6.28 6.70 6.38
CA ARG A 648 -5.09 6.13 5.71
C ARG A 648 -5.33 4.69 5.25
N CYS A 649 -6.00 3.87 6.06
CA CYS A 649 -6.31 2.48 5.70
C CYS A 649 -7.19 2.44 4.44
N HIS A 650 -8.32 3.17 4.45
CA HIS A 650 -9.21 3.23 3.29
C HIS A 650 -8.53 3.82 2.06
N LYS A 651 -7.81 4.94 2.20
CA LYS A 651 -7.07 5.57 1.11
C LYS A 651 -6.08 4.59 0.47
N THR A 652 -5.38 3.81 1.29
CA THR A 652 -4.43 2.79 0.81
C THR A 652 -5.12 1.74 -0.06
N VAL A 653 -6.33 1.29 0.30
CA VAL A 653 -7.09 0.32 -0.51
C VAL A 653 -7.70 0.97 -1.76
N ASP A 654 -8.26 2.18 -1.63
CA ASP A 654 -8.98 2.87 -2.69
C ASP A 654 -8.04 3.31 -3.83
N GLU A 655 -6.86 3.83 -3.49
CA GLU A 655 -5.83 4.31 -4.42
C GLU A 655 -4.87 3.20 -4.90
N ALA A 656 -5.06 1.95 -4.47
CA ALA A 656 -4.20 0.85 -4.85
C ALA A 656 -4.25 0.59 -6.37
N THR A 657 -3.10 0.72 -7.03
CA THR A 657 -2.91 0.34 -8.44
C THR A 657 -2.70 -1.17 -8.56
N SER A 658 -2.82 -1.72 -9.77
CA SER A 658 -2.55 -3.14 -10.02
C SER A 658 -1.16 -3.60 -9.53
N SER A 659 -0.14 -2.73 -9.62
CA SER A 659 1.21 -3.04 -9.12
C SER A 659 1.31 -3.07 -7.59
N VAL A 660 0.56 -2.20 -6.90
CA VAL A 660 0.53 -2.14 -5.43
C VAL A 660 -0.26 -3.32 -4.85
N ILE A 661 -1.35 -3.71 -5.51
CA ILE A 661 -2.22 -4.80 -5.08
C ILE A 661 -1.48 -6.14 -5.01
N LEU A 662 -0.47 -6.37 -5.85
CA LEU A 662 0.38 -7.56 -5.76
C LEU A 662 1.05 -7.71 -4.37
N GLN A 663 1.30 -6.63 -3.63
CA GLN A 663 1.82 -6.72 -2.25
C GLN A 663 0.80 -7.29 -1.25
N TYR A 664 -0.49 -7.35 -1.60
CA TYR A 664 -1.52 -7.98 -0.77
C TYR A 664 -1.41 -9.50 -0.76
N THR A 665 -0.69 -10.11 -1.69
CA THR A 665 -0.35 -11.56 -1.66
C THR A 665 0.42 -11.96 -0.41
N GLY A 666 1.01 -11.01 0.31
CA GLY A 666 1.58 -11.23 1.63
C GLY A 666 0.56 -11.56 2.72
N LEU A 667 -0.74 -11.29 2.50
CA LEU A 667 -1.83 -11.70 3.39
C LEU A 667 -2.04 -13.22 3.31
N GLY A 668 -2.25 -13.86 4.47
CA GLY A 668 -2.26 -15.31 4.61
C GLY A 668 -0.87 -15.96 4.53
N CYS A 669 0.18 -15.16 4.31
CA CYS A 669 1.56 -15.63 4.18
C CYS A 669 2.43 -15.20 5.36
N GLY A 670 3.50 -15.96 5.60
CA GLY A 670 4.43 -15.77 6.72
C GLY A 670 5.62 -14.86 6.41
N GLU A 671 5.40 -13.91 5.51
CA GLU A 671 6.46 -13.09 4.94
C GLU A 671 6.66 -11.78 5.72
N SER A 672 7.91 -11.34 5.79
CA SER A 672 8.30 -10.06 6.38
C SER A 672 7.69 -8.87 5.63
N TRP A 673 7.47 -7.76 6.33
CA TRP A 673 6.86 -6.57 5.72
C TRP A 673 7.87 -5.70 4.94
N ASP A 674 9.14 -6.10 4.83
CA ASP A 674 10.21 -5.27 4.25
C ASP A 674 9.91 -4.79 2.82
N ARG A 675 9.33 -5.68 2.00
CA ARG A 675 8.93 -5.40 0.60
C ARG A 675 7.46 -5.02 0.44
N MET A 676 6.68 -5.09 1.52
CA MET A 676 5.23 -4.98 1.49
C MET A 676 4.76 -3.87 2.43
N LYS A 677 5.22 -2.64 2.16
CA LYS A 677 4.96 -1.46 3.01
C LYS A 677 3.46 -1.23 3.25
N VAL A 678 2.60 -1.65 2.31
CA VAL A 678 1.13 -1.57 2.46
C VAL A 678 0.58 -2.38 3.62
N LEU A 679 1.24 -3.49 3.99
CA LEU A 679 0.80 -4.33 5.12
C LEU A 679 0.87 -3.58 6.45
N TYR A 680 1.70 -2.53 6.56
CA TYR A 680 1.71 -1.66 7.73
C TYR A 680 0.34 -1.06 8.04
N TRP A 681 -0.45 -0.77 7.01
CA TRP A 681 -1.78 -0.16 7.14
C TRP A 681 -2.92 -1.17 7.07
N LEU A 682 -2.68 -2.39 6.56
CA LEU A 682 -3.75 -3.32 6.21
C LEU A 682 -3.68 -4.65 6.97
N ALA A 683 -2.54 -4.98 7.59
CA ALA A 683 -2.32 -6.27 8.21
C ALA A 683 -2.02 -6.20 9.71
N ARG A 684 -2.42 -7.26 10.41
CA ARG A 684 -1.98 -7.64 11.75
C ARG A 684 -1.19 -8.94 11.68
N VAL A 685 -0.25 -9.08 12.60
CA VAL A 685 0.52 -10.29 12.86
C VAL A 685 -0.32 -11.23 13.71
N VAL A 686 -0.51 -12.46 13.22
CA VAL A 686 -1.08 -13.57 13.98
C VAL A 686 -0.04 -14.65 14.16
N ARG A 687 0.27 -14.99 15.41
CA ARG A 687 1.18 -16.06 15.79
C ARG A 687 0.63 -17.39 15.34
N VAL A 688 1.48 -18.15 14.64
CA VAL A 688 1.22 -19.52 14.22
C VAL A 688 2.40 -20.39 14.61
N ARG A 689 2.12 -21.68 14.81
CA ARG A 689 3.06 -22.68 15.29
C ARG A 689 3.51 -23.57 14.15
N GLY A 690 4.82 -23.83 14.11
CA GLY A 690 5.37 -24.92 13.30
C GLY A 690 5.19 -26.25 13.99
N GLU A 691 4.58 -27.21 13.31
CA GLU A 691 4.29 -28.53 13.88
C GLU A 691 5.56 -29.27 14.33
N ASN A 692 6.67 -29.09 13.59
CA ASN A 692 7.89 -29.87 13.79
C ASN A 692 9.05 -29.09 14.42
N SER A 693 9.06 -27.76 14.33
CA SER A 693 10.21 -26.95 14.76
C SER A 693 10.08 -26.41 16.19
N GLY A 694 8.86 -26.40 16.76
CA GLY A 694 8.60 -25.73 18.03
C GLY A 694 8.88 -24.23 18.02
N SER A 695 9.06 -23.62 16.84
CA SER A 695 9.34 -22.19 16.64
C SER A 695 8.06 -21.40 16.40
N GLU A 696 7.99 -20.17 16.91
CA GLU A 696 6.89 -19.24 16.60
C GLU A 696 7.17 -18.54 15.25
N PHE A 697 6.21 -18.62 14.34
CA PHE A 697 6.14 -17.73 13.18
C PHE A 697 4.87 -16.90 13.25
N PHE A 698 4.70 -16.00 12.27
CA PHE A 698 3.47 -15.27 12.12
C PHE A 698 2.94 -15.41 10.71
N PHE A 699 1.62 -15.30 10.57
CA PHE A 699 0.96 -14.98 9.31
C PHE A 699 0.40 -13.56 9.36
N ASN A 700 0.34 -12.93 8.20
CA ASN A 700 -0.22 -11.59 8.03
C ASN A 700 -1.71 -11.71 7.73
N LEU A 701 -2.58 -11.22 8.62
CA LEU A 701 -4.02 -11.19 8.37
C LEU A 701 -4.51 -9.76 8.21
N PRO A 702 -5.60 -9.52 7.48
CA PRO A 702 -6.29 -8.24 7.52
C PRO A 702 -6.55 -7.75 8.95
N LEU A 703 -6.45 -6.43 9.15
CA LEU A 703 -6.66 -5.80 10.46
C LEU A 703 -8.01 -6.16 11.10
N SER A 704 -9.05 -6.14 10.27
CA SER A 704 -10.45 -6.44 10.59
C SER A 704 -11.12 -7.18 9.44
N ALA A 705 -12.29 -7.78 9.70
CA ALA A 705 -13.11 -8.36 8.65
C ALA A 705 -13.60 -7.30 7.65
N HIS A 706 -13.88 -6.06 8.09
CA HIS A 706 -14.29 -4.97 7.22
C HIS A 706 -13.20 -4.60 6.20
N LEU A 707 -11.98 -4.32 6.68
CA LEU A 707 -10.83 -4.04 5.81
C LEU A 707 -10.44 -5.26 4.97
N GLY A 708 -10.58 -6.46 5.53
CA GLY A 708 -10.42 -7.71 4.80
C GLY A 708 -11.35 -7.81 3.59
N ASN A 709 -12.65 -7.57 3.81
CA ASN A 709 -13.65 -7.53 2.74
C ASN A 709 -13.28 -6.52 1.66
N LYS A 710 -13.01 -5.27 2.05
CA LYS A 710 -12.66 -4.20 1.11
C LYS A 710 -11.40 -4.54 0.29
N THR A 711 -10.37 -5.08 0.95
CA THR A 711 -9.10 -5.48 0.33
C THR A 711 -9.29 -6.63 -0.65
N LEU A 712 -10.09 -7.65 -0.28
CA LEU A 712 -10.35 -8.81 -1.12
C LEU A 712 -11.16 -8.45 -2.37
N PHE A 713 -12.21 -7.63 -2.26
CA PHE A 713 -12.96 -7.17 -3.44
C PHE A 713 -12.09 -6.32 -4.38
N LYS A 714 -11.26 -5.43 -3.83
CA LYS A 714 -10.31 -4.65 -4.64
C LYS A 714 -9.30 -5.56 -5.35
N SER A 715 -8.80 -6.59 -4.65
CA SER A 715 -7.88 -7.59 -5.20
C SER A 715 -8.54 -8.41 -6.31
N ALA A 716 -9.75 -8.89 -6.07
CA ALA A 716 -10.55 -9.66 -7.01
C ALA A 716 -10.75 -8.93 -8.36
N LYS A 717 -10.93 -7.60 -8.31
CA LYS A 717 -11.08 -6.78 -9.53
C LYS A 717 -9.80 -6.53 -10.32
N LEU A 718 -8.65 -6.48 -9.65
CA LEU A 718 -7.43 -5.91 -10.21
C LEU A 718 -6.27 -6.89 -10.33
N MET A 719 -6.32 -8.02 -9.61
CA MET A 719 -5.36 -9.10 -9.72
C MET A 719 -5.68 -10.02 -10.90
N GLN A 720 -4.66 -10.67 -11.45
CA GLN A 720 -4.88 -11.82 -12.31
C GLN A 720 -5.48 -12.98 -11.51
N GLN A 721 -6.28 -13.83 -12.15
CA GLN A 721 -6.97 -14.95 -11.49
C GLN A 721 -6.00 -15.86 -10.71
N HIS A 722 -4.82 -16.14 -11.26
CA HIS A 722 -3.79 -16.95 -10.60
C HIS A 722 -3.32 -16.34 -9.28
N ASP A 723 -3.00 -15.04 -9.27
CA ASP A 723 -2.50 -14.34 -8.09
C ASP A 723 -3.58 -14.20 -7.03
N PHE A 724 -4.82 -13.95 -7.45
CA PHE A 724 -5.97 -13.94 -6.54
C PHE A 724 -6.21 -15.33 -5.93
N ASN A 725 -6.13 -16.40 -6.72
CA ASN A 725 -6.25 -17.77 -6.21
C ASN A 725 -5.14 -18.11 -5.21
N LEU A 726 -3.91 -17.62 -5.41
CA LEU A 726 -2.82 -17.75 -4.44
C LEU A 726 -3.13 -17.04 -3.12
N LEU A 727 -3.62 -15.80 -3.19
CA LEU A 727 -4.05 -15.02 -2.02
C LEU A 727 -5.15 -15.75 -1.24
N ILE A 728 -6.21 -16.19 -1.92
CA ILE A 728 -7.31 -16.93 -1.30
C ILE A 728 -6.82 -18.25 -0.69
N SER A 729 -5.92 -18.95 -1.36
CA SER A 729 -5.35 -20.18 -0.83
C SER A 729 -4.51 -19.95 0.43
N GLY A 730 -3.85 -18.79 0.57
CA GLY A 730 -3.17 -18.40 1.81
C GLY A 730 -4.11 -17.99 2.94
N LEU A 731 -5.28 -17.45 2.59
CA LEU A 731 -6.27 -16.97 3.54
C LEU A 731 -7.37 -17.98 3.88
N THR A 732 -7.46 -19.13 3.22
CA THR A 732 -8.63 -20.05 3.33
C THR A 732 -8.94 -20.42 4.77
N ASP A 733 -7.94 -20.83 5.57
CA ASP A 733 -8.09 -21.16 6.99
C ASP A 733 -8.68 -19.99 7.79
N TYR A 734 -8.27 -18.77 7.45
CA TYR A 734 -8.63 -17.54 8.15
C TYR A 734 -9.96 -16.94 7.73
N LEU A 735 -10.31 -17.07 6.44
CA LEU A 735 -11.64 -16.71 5.93
C LEU A 735 -12.72 -17.39 6.77
N ILE A 736 -12.47 -18.67 7.12
CA ILE A 736 -13.36 -19.48 7.94
C ILE A 736 -13.21 -19.11 9.43
N SER A 737 -12.00 -19.19 9.98
CA SER A 737 -11.80 -19.09 11.44
C SER A 737 -12.11 -17.71 12.03
N GLU A 738 -11.87 -16.64 11.28
CA GLU A 738 -12.10 -15.27 11.73
C GLU A 738 -13.45 -14.73 11.23
N ASN A 739 -14.24 -15.56 10.55
CA ASN A 739 -15.53 -15.22 9.98
C ASN A 739 -15.51 -13.91 9.16
N PHE A 740 -14.91 -13.97 7.97
CA PHE A 740 -14.79 -12.82 7.06
C PHE A 740 -16.13 -12.32 6.47
N GLY A 741 -17.27 -12.77 7.00
CA GLY A 741 -18.59 -12.44 6.48
C GLY A 741 -18.69 -12.84 5.02
N ARG A 742 -19.19 -11.94 4.17
CA ARG A 742 -19.41 -12.22 2.74
C ARG A 742 -18.18 -12.72 1.98
N CYS A 743 -16.96 -12.29 2.31
CA CYS A 743 -15.76 -12.77 1.59
C CYS A 743 -15.40 -14.22 1.88
N THR A 744 -16.00 -14.86 2.88
CA THR A 744 -15.80 -16.29 3.13
C THR A 744 -16.20 -17.14 1.93
N VAL A 745 -17.12 -16.66 1.07
CA VAL A 745 -17.50 -17.36 -0.18
C VAL A 745 -16.33 -17.55 -1.14
N PHE A 746 -15.29 -16.70 -1.09
CA PHE A 746 -14.10 -16.90 -1.90
C PHE A 746 -13.37 -18.20 -1.57
N ALA A 747 -13.58 -18.80 -0.39
CA ALA A 747 -13.05 -20.13 -0.07
C ALA A 747 -13.49 -21.21 -1.08
N PHE A 748 -14.59 -21.02 -1.81
CA PHE A 748 -15.05 -21.93 -2.87
C PHE A 748 -14.11 -21.96 -4.10
N LEU A 749 -13.22 -20.97 -4.23
CA LEU A 749 -12.14 -21.01 -5.23
C LEU A 749 -11.05 -22.05 -4.88
N ASN A 750 -11.02 -22.51 -3.63
CA ASN A 750 -10.10 -23.53 -3.17
C ASN A 750 -10.74 -24.93 -3.33
N GLY A 751 -10.33 -25.66 -4.36
CA GLY A 751 -10.88 -27.00 -4.63
C GLY A 751 -10.70 -28.01 -3.49
N SER A 752 -9.69 -27.87 -2.62
CA SER A 752 -9.57 -28.72 -1.43
C SER A 752 -10.60 -28.40 -0.35
N PHE A 753 -10.93 -27.12 -0.14
CA PHE A 753 -12.02 -26.72 0.74
C PHE A 753 -13.37 -27.26 0.24
N VAL A 754 -13.66 -27.11 -1.06
CA VAL A 754 -14.90 -27.64 -1.67
C VAL A 754 -15.04 -29.15 -1.45
N ARG A 755 -13.96 -29.93 -1.63
CA ARG A 755 -13.94 -31.37 -1.35
C ARG A 755 -14.12 -31.73 0.13
N ALA A 756 -13.71 -30.86 1.05
CA ALA A 756 -13.91 -31.10 2.48
C ALA A 756 -15.39 -30.92 2.87
N ILE A 757 -16.03 -29.87 2.36
CA ILE A 757 -17.41 -29.53 2.70
C ILE A 757 -18.45 -30.41 1.98
N GLU A 758 -18.15 -30.91 0.77
CA GLU A 758 -19.12 -31.66 -0.06
C GLU A 758 -19.74 -32.86 0.68
N ARG A 759 -18.96 -33.49 1.58
CA ARG A 759 -19.35 -34.68 2.35
C ARG A 759 -20.16 -34.36 3.60
N ARG A 760 -20.22 -33.08 3.99
CA ARG A 760 -20.82 -32.59 5.24
C ARG A 760 -22.08 -31.77 5.02
N LEU A 761 -22.43 -31.47 3.77
CA LEU A 761 -23.68 -30.78 3.42
C LEU A 761 -24.89 -31.58 3.89
N ARG A 762 -25.75 -30.92 4.69
CA ARG A 762 -27.00 -31.49 5.19
C ARG A 762 -28.17 -30.77 4.54
N GLU A 763 -29.07 -31.51 3.91
CA GLU A 763 -30.31 -30.98 3.34
C GLU A 763 -31.27 -30.52 4.46
N LEU A 764 -31.74 -29.28 4.37
CA LEU A 764 -32.82 -28.73 5.18
C LEU A 764 -34.14 -29.01 4.45
N ARG A 765 -34.99 -29.87 5.04
CA ARG A 765 -36.25 -30.31 4.41
C ARG A 765 -37.46 -29.66 5.09
N PRO A 766 -38.44 -29.13 4.32
CA PRO A 766 -39.68 -28.58 4.88
C PRO A 766 -40.56 -29.68 5.49
N SER A 767 -40.48 -30.92 4.97
CA SER A 767 -41.18 -32.07 5.53
C SER A 767 -40.35 -33.35 5.37
N PRO A 768 -40.48 -34.33 6.29
CA PRO A 768 -39.83 -35.63 6.15
C PRO A 768 -40.24 -36.43 4.90
N GLN A 769 -41.41 -36.10 4.31
CA GLN A 769 -41.97 -36.76 3.13
C GLN A 769 -41.33 -36.28 1.82
N ARG A 770 -40.69 -35.10 1.79
CA ARG A 770 -39.98 -34.62 0.59
C ARG A 770 -38.81 -35.55 0.30
N GLN A 771 -38.75 -36.07 -0.93
CA GLN A 771 -37.63 -36.90 -1.40
C GLN A 771 -36.31 -36.15 -1.17
N SER A 772 -35.37 -36.86 -0.56
CA SER A 772 -34.04 -36.31 -0.30
C SER A 772 -33.31 -36.09 -1.63
N HIS A 773 -32.62 -34.96 -1.72
CA HIS A 773 -31.85 -34.56 -2.88
C HIS A 773 -30.39 -34.35 -2.48
N ARG A 774 -29.46 -34.99 -3.19
CA ARG A 774 -28.04 -34.75 -3.00
C ARG A 774 -27.68 -33.44 -3.71
N CYS A 775 -27.08 -32.51 -2.97
CA CYS A 775 -26.66 -31.20 -3.48
C CYS A 775 -25.84 -31.34 -4.75
N ALA A 776 -26.12 -30.52 -5.77
CA ALA A 776 -25.42 -30.51 -7.04
C ALA A 776 -23.90 -30.35 -6.86
N LEU A 777 -23.46 -29.52 -5.92
CA LEU A 777 -22.04 -29.36 -5.59
C LEU A 777 -21.36 -30.67 -5.16
N ALA A 778 -22.08 -31.55 -4.47
CA ALA A 778 -21.56 -32.85 -4.03
C ALA A 778 -21.60 -33.94 -5.12
N VAL A 779 -22.24 -33.65 -6.26
CA VAL A 779 -22.32 -34.53 -7.43
C VAL A 779 -21.31 -34.10 -8.50
N TYR A 780 -21.19 -32.79 -8.73
CA TYR A 780 -20.36 -32.19 -9.78
C TYR A 780 -19.09 -31.53 -9.24
N SER A 781 -18.50 -32.04 -8.15
CA SER A 781 -17.40 -31.35 -7.45
C SER A 781 -16.11 -31.16 -8.25
N GLN A 782 -15.94 -31.88 -9.36
CA GLN A 782 -14.84 -31.63 -10.31
C GLN A 782 -14.98 -30.27 -11.01
N GLU A 783 -16.20 -29.74 -11.14
CA GLU A 783 -16.53 -28.46 -11.78
C GLU A 783 -16.56 -27.27 -10.80
N HIS A 784 -15.85 -27.39 -9.66
CA HIS A 784 -15.72 -26.29 -8.70
C HIS A 784 -15.22 -25.00 -9.38
N SER A 785 -15.66 -23.85 -8.85
CA SER A 785 -15.35 -22.56 -9.45
C SER A 785 -13.85 -22.24 -9.33
N ALA A 786 -13.09 -22.38 -10.41
CA ALA A 786 -11.68 -21.99 -10.46
C ALA A 786 -11.48 -20.51 -10.84
N ARG A 787 -12.56 -19.87 -11.30
CA ARG A 787 -12.61 -18.47 -11.74
C ARG A 787 -13.67 -17.71 -10.94
N HIS A 788 -13.49 -16.40 -10.86
CA HIS A 788 -14.45 -15.51 -10.22
C HIS A 788 -14.77 -14.30 -11.11
N HIS A 789 -15.92 -13.68 -10.87
CA HIS A 789 -16.32 -12.44 -11.51
C HIS A 789 -16.97 -11.51 -10.48
N VAL A 790 -16.45 -10.28 -10.38
CA VAL A 790 -16.99 -9.26 -9.48
C VAL A 790 -18.01 -8.40 -10.22
N LEU A 791 -19.29 -8.60 -9.93
CA LEU A 791 -20.39 -7.81 -10.48
C LEU A 791 -20.30 -6.36 -9.97
N SER A 792 -20.33 -5.42 -10.92
CA SER A 792 -20.36 -3.99 -10.61
C SER A 792 -21.76 -3.55 -10.19
N PRO A 793 -21.91 -2.55 -9.31
CA PRO A 793 -23.23 -2.02 -8.96
C PRO A 793 -24.02 -1.64 -10.21
N LEU A 794 -25.33 -1.94 -10.22
CA LEU A 794 -26.21 -1.73 -11.39
C LEU A 794 -26.17 -0.28 -11.90
N GLU A 795 -25.96 0.72 -11.04
CA GLU A 795 -25.79 2.14 -11.42
C GLU A 795 -24.62 2.41 -12.36
N ARG A 796 -23.60 1.53 -12.36
CA ARG A 796 -22.40 1.62 -13.20
C ARG A 796 -22.34 0.52 -14.26
N PHE A 797 -23.36 -0.34 -14.30
CA PHE A 797 -23.39 -1.50 -15.19
C PHE A 797 -23.86 -1.07 -16.57
N SER A 798 -23.01 -1.21 -17.58
CA SER A 798 -23.26 -0.69 -18.94
C SER A 798 -23.80 -1.76 -19.89
N GLU A 799 -23.34 -3.00 -19.76
CA GLU A 799 -23.67 -4.09 -20.68
C GLU A 799 -23.88 -5.39 -19.91
N ARG A 800 -24.91 -6.14 -20.31
CA ARG A 800 -25.18 -7.50 -19.82
C ARG A 800 -24.07 -8.44 -20.23
N ILE A 801 -23.74 -9.38 -19.36
CA ILE A 801 -22.70 -10.40 -19.55
C ILE A 801 -23.31 -11.75 -19.89
N ASP A 802 -22.57 -12.58 -20.59
CA ASP A 802 -22.95 -13.97 -20.82
C ASP A 802 -22.72 -14.80 -19.56
N LEU A 803 -23.64 -15.73 -19.31
CA LEU A 803 -23.55 -16.64 -18.17
C LEU A 803 -22.45 -17.68 -18.45
N GLU A 804 -21.51 -17.84 -17.52
CA GLU A 804 -20.46 -18.86 -17.55
C GLU A 804 -20.65 -19.85 -16.39
N CYS A 805 -20.75 -21.15 -16.69
CA CYS A 805 -20.72 -22.20 -15.67
C CYS A 805 -19.33 -22.33 -15.05
N GLY A 806 -19.27 -22.64 -13.74
CA GLY A 806 -18.00 -22.76 -13.01
C GLY A 806 -17.31 -21.43 -12.69
N VAL A 807 -18.04 -20.30 -12.78
CA VAL A 807 -17.55 -18.98 -12.33
C VAL A 807 -18.27 -18.57 -11.05
N LEU A 808 -17.50 -18.22 -10.02
CA LEU A 808 -18.02 -17.65 -8.78
C LEU A 808 -18.33 -16.16 -8.97
N TYR A 809 -19.61 -15.83 -9.06
CA TYR A 809 -20.11 -14.46 -9.11
C TYR A 809 -20.25 -13.91 -7.69
N VAL A 810 -19.60 -12.77 -7.45
CA VAL A 810 -19.66 -12.01 -6.20
C VAL A 810 -19.93 -10.56 -6.51
N THR A 811 -20.42 -9.80 -5.55
CA THR A 811 -20.80 -8.40 -5.76
C THR A 811 -20.21 -7.51 -4.69
N GLU A 812 -19.81 -6.30 -5.11
CA GLU A 812 -19.32 -5.28 -4.17
C GLU A 812 -20.42 -4.71 -3.29
N VAL A 813 -21.69 -4.83 -3.71
CA VAL A 813 -22.84 -4.30 -2.98
C VAL A 813 -22.99 -5.07 -1.67
N GLU A 814 -22.84 -4.37 -0.53
CA GLU A 814 -22.89 -5.00 0.81
C GLU A 814 -24.22 -5.69 1.10
N ASN A 815 -25.33 -5.11 0.65
CA ASN A 815 -26.68 -5.61 0.87
C ASN A 815 -27.26 -6.24 -0.40
N PHE A 816 -26.46 -7.04 -1.11
CA PHE A 816 -26.99 -7.76 -2.25
C PHE A 816 -28.11 -8.72 -1.81
N PRO A 817 -29.25 -8.75 -2.52
CA PRO A 817 -30.38 -9.57 -2.11
C PRO A 817 -30.01 -11.06 -2.03
N LEU A 818 -30.57 -11.73 -1.02
CA LEU A 818 -30.60 -13.19 -0.83
C LEU A 818 -29.26 -13.90 -0.50
N VAL A 819 -28.18 -13.64 -1.24
CA VAL A 819 -26.92 -14.42 -1.18
C VAL A 819 -25.67 -13.51 -1.14
N ASP A 820 -24.57 -14.05 -0.63
CA ASP A 820 -23.27 -13.36 -0.58
C ASP A 820 -22.39 -13.65 -1.82
N GLY A 821 -22.68 -14.74 -2.52
CA GLY A 821 -22.08 -15.13 -3.79
C GLY A 821 -22.87 -16.28 -4.43
N PHE A 822 -22.69 -16.53 -5.72
CA PHE A 822 -23.38 -17.63 -6.41
C PHE A 822 -22.58 -18.10 -7.63
N PHE A 823 -22.86 -19.31 -8.10
CA PHE A 823 -22.30 -19.85 -9.33
C PHE A 823 -23.31 -20.79 -10.02
N PHE A 824 -23.05 -21.12 -11.27
CA PHE A 824 -23.87 -22.03 -12.07
C PHE A 824 -23.11 -23.33 -12.35
N LEU A 825 -23.82 -24.46 -12.23
CA LEU A 825 -23.31 -25.78 -12.59
C LEU A 825 -24.00 -26.27 -13.86
N ASP A 826 -23.22 -26.88 -14.76
CA ASP A 826 -23.71 -27.45 -16.03
C ASP A 826 -24.36 -28.82 -15.78
N SER A 827 -25.41 -28.81 -14.97
CA SER A 827 -26.26 -29.96 -14.69
C SER A 827 -27.46 -29.99 -15.65
N ASN A 828 -28.21 -31.09 -15.66
CA ASN A 828 -29.46 -31.19 -16.40
C ASN A 828 -30.64 -31.44 -15.44
N PRO A 829 -31.48 -30.43 -15.13
CA PRO A 829 -31.39 -29.04 -15.60
C PRO A 829 -30.24 -28.25 -14.96
N MET A 830 -29.87 -27.10 -15.54
CA MET A 830 -28.82 -26.21 -15.00
C MET A 830 -29.17 -25.78 -13.58
N THR A 831 -28.17 -25.73 -12.69
CA THR A 831 -28.40 -25.40 -11.27
C THR A 831 -27.69 -24.11 -10.88
N LEU A 832 -28.45 -23.15 -10.33
CA LEU A 832 -27.93 -22.00 -9.60
C LEU A 832 -27.65 -22.42 -8.16
N VAL A 833 -26.40 -22.26 -7.71
CA VAL A 833 -25.98 -22.49 -6.34
C VAL A 833 -25.70 -21.15 -5.67
N GLY A 834 -26.55 -20.76 -4.72
CA GLY A 834 -26.40 -19.58 -3.90
C GLY A 834 -25.66 -19.87 -2.60
N LEU A 835 -24.69 -19.04 -2.24
CA LEU A 835 -23.89 -19.14 -1.02
C LEU A 835 -24.30 -18.03 -0.06
N ARG A 836 -24.66 -18.40 1.17
CA ARG A 836 -25.03 -17.44 2.21
C ARG A 836 -24.33 -17.76 3.52
N MET A 837 -23.54 -16.81 4.01
CA MET A 837 -23.00 -16.86 5.37
C MET A 837 -24.10 -16.55 6.38
N ALA A 838 -24.25 -17.41 7.37
CA ALA A 838 -25.23 -17.29 8.43
C ALA A 838 -24.55 -17.39 9.80
N THR A 839 -24.88 -16.44 10.68
CA THR A 839 -24.48 -16.47 12.11
C THR A 839 -25.66 -16.76 13.03
N ALA A 840 -26.89 -16.74 12.50
CA ALA A 840 -28.12 -16.99 13.22
C ALA A 840 -28.72 -18.34 12.81
N GLY A 841 -29.33 -19.06 13.77
CA GLY A 841 -29.95 -20.37 13.52
C GLY A 841 -31.26 -20.33 12.70
N ALA A 842 -31.65 -19.15 12.22
CA ALA A 842 -32.74 -18.94 11.28
C ALA A 842 -32.45 -17.68 10.45
N HIS A 843 -32.90 -17.67 9.20
CA HIS A 843 -32.75 -16.56 8.27
C HIS A 843 -34.12 -16.24 7.66
N HIS A 844 -34.61 -15.04 7.96
CA HIS A 844 -35.92 -14.60 7.47
C HIS A 844 -35.80 -14.14 6.01
N THR A 845 -36.38 -14.92 5.10
CA THR A 845 -36.49 -14.58 3.68
C THR A 845 -37.89 -14.07 3.36
N THR A 846 -37.99 -13.05 2.53
CA THR A 846 -39.26 -12.50 2.03
C THR A 846 -39.36 -12.66 0.52
N SER A 847 -40.59 -12.76 0.02
CA SER A 847 -40.91 -12.77 -1.41
C SER A 847 -40.31 -11.57 -2.14
N SER A 848 -40.31 -10.39 -1.50
CA SER A 848 -39.65 -9.18 -2.04
C SER A 848 -38.14 -9.34 -2.21
N THR A 849 -37.45 -10.01 -1.29
CA THR A 849 -36.00 -10.25 -1.36
C THR A 849 -35.66 -11.21 -2.50
N VAL A 850 -36.44 -12.28 -2.65
CA VAL A 850 -36.28 -13.24 -3.75
C VAL A 850 -36.53 -12.56 -5.11
N ARG A 851 -37.57 -11.72 -5.19
CA ARG A 851 -37.88 -10.94 -6.39
C ARG A 851 -36.74 -10.00 -6.78
N GLN A 852 -36.24 -9.21 -5.82
CA GLN A 852 -35.11 -8.31 -6.05
C GLN A 852 -33.87 -9.06 -6.54
N PHE A 853 -33.60 -10.25 -6.00
CA PHE A 853 -32.51 -11.09 -6.48
C PHE A 853 -32.73 -11.50 -7.95
N THR A 854 -33.92 -11.98 -8.32
CA THR A 854 -34.23 -12.35 -9.71
C THR A 854 -34.17 -11.16 -10.69
N GLU A 855 -34.64 -9.99 -10.29
CA GLU A 855 -34.56 -8.74 -11.07
C GLU A 855 -33.09 -8.34 -11.29
N CYS A 856 -32.25 -8.47 -10.26
CA CYS A 856 -30.81 -8.22 -10.38
C CYS A 856 -30.16 -9.18 -11.39
N LEU A 857 -30.44 -10.49 -11.31
CA LEU A 857 -29.89 -11.46 -12.26
C LEU A 857 -30.33 -11.17 -13.71
N ALA A 858 -31.59 -10.81 -13.92
CA ALA A 858 -32.11 -10.40 -15.22
C ALA A 858 -31.43 -9.12 -15.77
N ALA A 859 -31.02 -8.22 -14.88
CA ALA A 859 -30.28 -7.02 -15.25
C ALA A 859 -28.81 -7.31 -15.60
N TYR A 860 -28.19 -8.31 -14.99
CA TYR A 860 -26.79 -8.68 -15.23
C TYR A 860 -26.59 -9.57 -16.46
N PHE A 861 -27.45 -10.57 -16.68
CA PHE A 861 -27.17 -11.65 -17.63
C PHE A 861 -27.97 -11.56 -18.93
N ASN A 862 -27.31 -11.89 -20.06
CA ASN A 862 -27.97 -12.08 -21.35
C ASN A 862 -28.85 -13.34 -21.33
N GLY A 863 -30.02 -13.27 -21.98
CA GLY A 863 -30.91 -14.43 -22.13
C GLY A 863 -31.53 -14.96 -20.82
N TRP A 864 -31.48 -14.22 -19.72
CA TRP A 864 -31.95 -14.68 -18.41
C TRP A 864 -33.38 -15.23 -18.39
N GLU A 865 -34.30 -14.61 -19.13
CA GLU A 865 -35.71 -15.06 -19.22
C GLU A 865 -35.88 -16.46 -19.83
N GLU A 866 -34.98 -16.87 -20.72
CA GLU A 866 -34.99 -18.21 -21.32
C GLU A 866 -34.29 -19.20 -20.39
N LEU A 867 -33.11 -18.81 -19.88
CA LEU A 867 -32.28 -19.64 -18.99
C LEU A 867 -32.99 -20.00 -17.68
N SER A 868 -33.77 -19.07 -17.11
CA SER A 868 -34.40 -19.24 -15.80
C SER A 868 -35.62 -20.18 -15.78
N ARG A 869 -36.21 -20.52 -16.94
CA ARG A 869 -37.48 -21.28 -17.01
C ARG A 869 -37.39 -22.70 -16.44
N ASP A 870 -36.30 -23.40 -16.74
CA ASP A 870 -36.09 -24.79 -16.34
C ASP A 870 -34.98 -24.94 -15.28
N MET A 871 -34.45 -23.84 -14.76
CA MET A 871 -33.30 -23.84 -13.84
C MET A 871 -33.67 -24.32 -12.44
N SER A 872 -32.82 -25.16 -11.85
CA SER A 872 -32.92 -25.57 -10.44
C SER A 872 -32.15 -24.63 -9.53
N TRP A 873 -32.65 -24.41 -8.31
CA TRP A 873 -32.07 -23.49 -7.34
C TRP A 873 -31.69 -24.23 -6.06
N GLU A 874 -30.43 -24.11 -5.66
CA GLU A 874 -29.89 -24.62 -4.39
C GLU A 874 -29.29 -23.47 -3.58
N ILE A 875 -29.60 -23.40 -2.29
CA ILE A 875 -29.02 -22.43 -1.36
C ILE A 875 -28.21 -23.17 -0.30
N ILE A 876 -26.95 -22.78 -0.10
CA ILE A 876 -26.05 -23.32 0.90
C ILE A 876 -25.83 -22.27 1.99
N TYR A 877 -26.35 -22.55 3.18
CA TYR A 877 -26.08 -21.80 4.40
C TYR A 877 -24.77 -22.28 5.03
N MET A 878 -23.81 -21.38 5.11
CA MET A 878 -22.50 -21.61 5.70
C MET A 878 -22.47 -21.00 7.11
N GLU A 879 -22.24 -21.85 8.11
CA GLU A 879 -22.26 -21.44 9.51
C GLU A 879 -20.91 -21.68 10.15
N HIS A 880 -20.38 -20.71 10.88
CA HIS A 880 -19.19 -20.99 11.69
C HIS A 880 -19.52 -22.07 12.72
N ALA A 881 -18.60 -22.99 13.01
CA ALA A 881 -18.84 -24.12 13.92
C ALA A 881 -19.34 -23.72 15.32
N ASP A 882 -18.98 -22.52 15.78
CA ASP A 882 -19.42 -21.96 17.07
C ASP A 882 -20.80 -21.26 17.01
N SER A 883 -21.37 -21.11 15.81
CA SER A 883 -22.70 -20.51 15.62
C SER A 883 -23.79 -21.52 15.96
N THR A 884 -24.95 -21.01 16.36
CA THR A 884 -26.14 -21.85 16.58
C THR A 884 -26.54 -22.51 15.26
N PRO A 885 -26.53 -23.86 15.16
CA PRO A 885 -26.77 -24.52 13.89
C PRO A 885 -28.19 -24.31 13.37
N MET A 886 -28.32 -24.01 12.08
CA MET A 886 -29.60 -23.96 11.38
C MET A 886 -30.11 -25.38 11.15
N ASN A 887 -31.10 -25.76 11.96
CA ASN A 887 -31.70 -27.09 11.91
C ASN A 887 -33.02 -27.13 11.12
N GLY A 888 -33.68 -25.98 11.02
CA GLY A 888 -34.97 -25.83 10.33
C GLY A 888 -34.78 -25.42 8.88
N TRP A 889 -35.72 -25.84 8.03
CA TRP A 889 -35.87 -25.29 6.69
C TRP A 889 -36.35 -23.84 6.75
N GLN A 890 -35.83 -22.99 5.86
CA GLN A 890 -36.09 -21.55 5.86
C GLN A 890 -37.22 -21.18 4.90
N GLY A 891 -38.35 -20.76 5.46
CA GLY A 891 -39.51 -20.32 4.70
C GLY A 891 -39.34 -18.94 4.06
N CYS A 892 -40.17 -18.68 3.05
CA CYS A 892 -40.31 -17.36 2.45
C CYS A 892 -41.68 -16.77 2.78
N ASP A 893 -41.69 -15.64 3.46
CA ASP A 893 -42.92 -14.94 3.82
C ASP A 893 -43.39 -14.00 2.70
N VAL A 894 -44.71 -13.91 2.54
CA VAL A 894 -45.34 -12.99 1.62
C VAL A 894 -45.43 -11.62 2.29
N VAL A 895 -44.75 -10.63 1.75
CA VAL A 895 -44.80 -9.25 2.23
C VAL A 895 -45.35 -8.40 1.09
N ASP A 896 -46.54 -7.85 1.29
CA ASP A 896 -47.18 -6.96 0.32
C ASP A 896 -46.37 -5.67 0.16
N SER A 897 -45.56 -5.60 -0.89
CA SER A 897 -44.86 -4.38 -1.30
C SER A 897 -45.82 -3.50 -2.13
N ASN A 898 -45.86 -2.19 -1.86
CA ASN A 898 -46.79 -1.20 -2.46
C ASN A 898 -46.90 -1.16 -4.01
N ASN A 899 -46.06 -1.89 -4.75
CA ASN A 899 -45.93 -1.79 -6.21
C ASN A 899 -46.14 -3.11 -6.97
N VAL A 900 -46.50 -4.23 -6.33
CA VAL A 900 -46.63 -5.55 -7.00
C VAL A 900 -47.90 -6.25 -6.53
N SER A 901 -48.55 -7.00 -7.43
CA SER A 901 -49.78 -7.72 -7.10
C SER A 901 -49.50 -8.80 -6.05
N GLY A 902 -50.43 -8.99 -5.09
CA GLY A 902 -50.30 -10.05 -4.10
C GLY A 902 -50.18 -11.45 -4.73
N ALA A 903 -50.68 -11.63 -5.95
CA ALA A 903 -50.56 -12.87 -6.70
C ALA A 903 -49.09 -13.20 -7.04
N ASP A 904 -48.32 -12.22 -7.56
CA ASP A 904 -46.92 -12.45 -7.94
C ASP A 904 -46.05 -12.79 -6.70
N ASN A 905 -46.28 -12.12 -5.57
CA ASN A 905 -45.55 -12.42 -4.34
C ASN A 905 -45.88 -13.82 -3.79
N ASN A 906 -47.13 -14.28 -3.96
CA ASN A 906 -47.54 -15.63 -3.59
C ASN A 906 -46.87 -16.68 -4.49
N GLU A 907 -46.76 -16.43 -5.79
CA GLU A 907 -46.06 -17.33 -6.73
C GLU A 907 -44.57 -17.43 -6.40
N ILE A 908 -43.91 -16.31 -6.08
CA ILE A 908 -42.50 -16.28 -5.67
C ILE A 908 -42.29 -17.05 -4.35
N ALA A 909 -43.17 -16.86 -3.37
CA ALA A 909 -43.13 -17.60 -2.12
C ALA A 909 -43.37 -19.10 -2.35
N ALA A 910 -44.33 -19.47 -3.20
CA ALA A 910 -44.58 -20.87 -3.56
C ALA A 910 -43.36 -21.51 -4.26
N PHE A 911 -42.75 -20.79 -5.21
CA PHE A 911 -41.50 -21.22 -5.86
C PHE A 911 -40.40 -21.50 -4.84
N TRP A 912 -40.14 -20.57 -3.92
CA TRP A 912 -39.16 -20.76 -2.84
C TRP A 912 -39.50 -21.98 -1.98
N ASN A 913 -40.76 -22.08 -1.56
CA ASN A 913 -41.21 -23.07 -0.61
C ASN A 913 -41.19 -24.51 -1.19
N GLU A 914 -41.47 -24.64 -2.50
CA GLU A 914 -41.65 -25.93 -3.16
C GLU A 914 -40.46 -26.38 -4.02
N LYS A 915 -39.78 -25.44 -4.69
CA LYS A 915 -38.79 -25.75 -5.74
C LYS A 915 -37.36 -25.56 -5.27
N VAL A 916 -37.08 -24.55 -4.46
CA VAL A 916 -35.72 -24.29 -3.95
C VAL A 916 -35.32 -25.40 -2.97
N ARG A 917 -34.08 -25.89 -3.13
CA ARG A 917 -33.44 -26.83 -2.20
C ARG A 917 -32.48 -26.06 -1.30
N GLN A 918 -32.42 -26.43 -0.03
CA GLN A 918 -31.63 -25.72 0.97
C GLN A 918 -30.72 -26.71 1.68
N TYR A 919 -29.48 -26.29 1.89
CA TYR A 919 -28.44 -27.07 2.54
C TYR A 919 -27.78 -26.21 3.62
N GLN A 920 -27.31 -26.86 4.68
CA GLN A 920 -26.47 -26.22 5.68
C GLN A 920 -25.15 -26.97 5.82
N VAL A 921 -24.09 -26.21 6.11
CA VAL A 921 -22.78 -26.76 6.47
C VAL A 921 -22.16 -25.90 7.57
N SER A 922 -21.79 -26.55 8.67
CA SER A 922 -20.97 -25.93 9.70
C SER A 922 -19.51 -26.00 9.26
N ILE A 923 -18.87 -24.86 9.04
CA ILE A 923 -17.47 -24.74 8.65
C ILE A 923 -16.59 -24.48 9.87
N SER A 924 -15.47 -25.19 9.96
CA SER A 924 -14.44 -24.99 10.98
C SER A 924 -13.08 -24.81 10.32
N SER A 925 -12.09 -24.36 11.10
CA SER A 925 -10.71 -24.26 10.62
C SER A 925 -10.10 -25.61 10.19
N GLU A 926 -10.70 -26.73 10.55
CA GLU A 926 -10.27 -28.07 10.12
C GLU A 926 -10.69 -28.40 8.68
N ASP A 927 -11.65 -27.66 8.11
CA ASP A 927 -12.10 -27.84 6.73
C ASP A 927 -11.18 -27.19 5.69
N ALA A 928 -10.28 -26.34 6.16
CA ALA A 928 -9.24 -25.78 5.33
C ALA A 928 -7.96 -26.61 5.46
N PRO A 929 -7.23 -26.85 4.35
CA PRO A 929 -5.96 -27.54 4.42
C PRO A 929 -5.00 -26.66 5.21
N ARG A 930 -4.69 -27.06 6.46
CA ARG A 930 -3.70 -26.37 7.28
C ARG A 930 -2.43 -26.21 6.48
N ARG A 931 -2.07 -24.96 6.16
CA ARG A 931 -0.75 -24.68 5.62
C ARG A 931 0.25 -24.79 6.75
N HIS A 932 1.06 -25.85 6.69
CA HIS A 932 2.13 -26.15 7.64
C HIS A 932 3.39 -25.32 7.38
#